data_AF-A0A8H3ABB4-F1
#
_entry.id   AF-A0A8H3ABB4-F1
#
_cell.length_a   1.000
_cell.length_b   1.000
_cell.length_c   1.000
_cell.angle_alpha   90.00
_cell.angle_beta   90.00
_cell.angle_gamma   90.00
#
_symmetry.space_group_name_H-M   'P 1'
#
loop_
_entity.id
_entity.type
_entity.pdbx_description
1 polymer ?
#
loop_
_entity_poly.entity_id
_entity_poly.type
_entity_poly.pdbx_seq_one_letter_code
_entity_poly.pdbx_strand_id
1 'polypeptide(L)'
;MLTAASFLRPSKIQLETLIMNKEHSDLIYAESAFGLALAASALAEAAQALSEAAAALSTTSQDVKPPPTINQSLETTPGASESQEADNKMGKSRSIDGDDASSVDANTGNNVHRRDITPEISSNKAIPSRDAAPDVNHSQVQHDIGGQKEPHLQPLDGLLFPGRNCLVLEEEFDALSLILAYATAGKRTICYVPTSGSLFPWKSIISAIVPDRQVRSAISFSGESLMQFDAAAERFASSNDGSVLVLCPELLPRANEMKIHSISDSLIFWGFPSFWLSLPDAIQQSRHTTLILSRGEYLDSTCRNLITRPSFSFSIHPRQSEFNSFGPDNGLFGLRDRVRRIVSGPEHSRNIQIIYKDLVKMSAANAARLGFIIGDHSVKIDTVNKFVARVFLRGRLEDGSSIFKPDGKPLKIPRLALKNLGTSPAKHILETKKGTSVEKIPAVASQNNAPSNKPLTFTHPPGRWHITLQHDADAIPLICYLAEKHPKSVCCISHCHAADSYGDIFDHISKYEVIRSKKKKHTLEEALARFSRPGVQSGLCLLRGNPPNVRDHSSNFKHVKAAALIYWGLPAHDSFLWPSRVSEVQFTHIYWIIPPDQLSTFRDPMLAGGQFRGHPDSNLLNAQGDNSLLQPIREKARLVFASVSRTTISKISQSYAPARPHAYPFSEFVKNVMLRDDC
;
A
#
# COMPACT_ATOMS: atom_id res chain seq x y z
N MET A 1 55.64 -21.59 45.10
CA MET A 1 54.29 -20.99 45.11
C MET A 1 54.18 -20.08 43.89
N LEU A 2 53.71 -20.63 42.77
CA LEU A 2 53.53 -19.90 41.51
C LEU A 2 52.10 -20.11 41.03
N THR A 3 51.40 -18.99 40.92
CA THR A 3 50.01 -18.80 40.52
C THR A 3 49.85 -19.04 39.01
N ALA A 4 48.93 -19.91 38.62
CA ALA A 4 48.53 -20.08 37.21
C ALA A 4 47.10 -19.55 37.04
N ALA A 5 46.99 -18.40 36.39
CA ALA A 5 45.75 -17.80 35.93
C ALA A 5 45.28 -18.50 34.64
N SER A 6 44.08 -19.07 34.65
CA SER A 6 43.41 -19.56 33.44
C SER A 6 42.38 -18.51 32.97
N PHE A 7 42.69 -17.88 31.84
CA PHE A 7 41.78 -17.03 31.08
C PHE A 7 40.63 -17.88 30.48
N LEU A 8 39.39 -17.54 30.82
CA LEU A 8 38.18 -18.10 30.19
C LEU A 8 37.99 -17.46 28.80
N ARG A 9 37.95 -18.30 27.75
CA ARG A 9 37.49 -17.88 26.42
C ARG A 9 35.96 -17.79 26.41
N PRO A 10 35.36 -16.71 25.89
CA PRO A 10 33.91 -16.61 25.76
C PRO A 10 33.38 -17.68 24.79
N SER A 11 32.22 -18.24 25.11
CA SER A 11 31.57 -19.27 24.31
C SER A 11 31.13 -18.72 22.95
N LYS A 12 31.06 -19.60 21.94
CA LYS A 12 30.67 -19.25 20.55
C LYS A 12 29.34 -18.49 20.47
N ILE A 13 28.41 -18.78 21.39
CA ILE A 13 27.09 -18.12 21.48
C ILE A 13 27.24 -16.65 21.90
N GLN A 14 28.15 -16.33 22.84
CA GLN A 14 28.39 -14.94 23.26
C GLN A 14 29.01 -14.10 22.14
N LEU A 15 29.82 -14.72 21.26
CA LEU A 15 30.41 -14.04 20.11
C LEU A 15 29.35 -13.73 19.03
N GLU A 16 28.42 -14.65 18.78
CA GLU A 16 27.32 -14.44 17.82
C GLU A 16 26.33 -13.35 18.29
N THR A 17 26.03 -13.28 19.59
CA THR A 17 25.19 -12.19 20.15
C THR A 17 25.88 -10.82 20.09
N LEU A 18 27.21 -10.78 20.27
CA LEU A 18 27.97 -9.52 20.19
C LEU A 18 28.06 -8.99 18.74
N ILE A 19 28.14 -9.89 17.76
CA ILE A 19 28.16 -9.54 16.33
C ILE A 19 26.79 -9.01 15.89
N MET A 20 25.69 -9.68 16.27
CA MET A 20 24.34 -9.22 15.96
C MET A 20 24.02 -7.84 16.56
N ASN A 21 24.49 -7.56 17.79
CA ASN A 21 24.27 -6.25 18.41
C ASN A 21 25.05 -5.11 17.73
N LYS A 22 26.21 -5.41 17.12
CA LYS A 22 27.02 -4.42 16.40
C LYS A 22 26.43 -4.10 15.02
N GLU A 23 25.92 -5.09 14.31
CA GLU A 23 25.21 -4.86 13.03
C GLU A 23 23.92 -4.06 13.24
N HIS A 24 23.23 -4.27 14.37
CA HIS A 24 22.03 -3.52 14.69
C HIS A 24 22.32 -2.06 15.08
N SER A 25 23.44 -1.77 15.75
CA SER A 25 23.84 -0.40 16.06
C SER A 25 24.26 0.37 14.81
N ASP A 26 25.01 -0.26 13.90
CA ASP A 26 25.48 0.39 12.68
C ASP A 26 24.31 0.75 11.74
N LEU A 27 23.25 -0.06 11.72
CA LEU A 27 22.02 0.24 10.99
C LEU A 27 21.28 1.46 11.56
N ILE A 28 21.19 1.57 12.90
CA ILE A 28 20.54 2.72 13.57
C ILE A 28 21.32 4.01 13.33
N TYR A 29 22.65 3.96 13.35
CA TYR A 29 23.50 5.12 13.03
C TYR A 29 23.37 5.54 11.56
N ALA A 30 23.28 4.59 10.63
CA ALA A 30 23.08 4.89 9.21
C ALA A 30 21.70 5.53 8.93
N GLU A 31 20.63 5.03 9.56
CA GLU A 31 19.29 5.61 9.45
C GLU A 31 19.22 7.02 10.07
N SER A 32 19.89 7.23 11.20
CA SER A 32 19.97 8.53 11.86
C SER A 32 20.75 9.55 11.03
N ALA A 33 21.88 9.14 10.42
CA ALA A 33 22.66 9.99 9.53
C ALA A 33 21.89 10.36 8.25
N PHE A 34 21.13 9.42 7.68
CA PHE A 34 20.26 9.68 6.54
C PHE A 34 19.13 10.67 6.87
N GLY A 35 18.51 10.52 8.06
CA GLY A 35 17.53 11.47 8.57
C GLY A 35 18.10 12.89 8.74
N LEU A 36 19.31 13.01 9.29
CA LEU A 36 19.99 14.30 9.45
C LEU A 36 20.31 14.95 8.10
N ALA A 37 20.75 14.18 7.11
CA ALA A 37 21.05 14.67 5.77
C ALA A 37 19.81 15.20 5.04
N LEU A 38 18.65 14.55 5.22
CA LEU A 38 17.37 15.03 4.69
C LEU A 38 16.93 16.33 5.38
N ALA A 39 17.09 16.43 6.71
CA ALA A 39 16.75 17.64 7.45
C ALA A 39 17.64 18.82 7.01
N ALA A 40 18.93 18.60 6.85
CA ALA A 40 19.88 19.61 6.36
C ALA A 40 19.54 20.08 4.93
N SER A 41 19.14 19.16 4.05
CA SER A 41 18.74 19.50 2.68
C SER A 41 17.46 20.34 2.66
N ALA A 42 16.47 20.01 3.49
CA ALA A 42 15.23 20.78 3.62
C ALA A 42 15.48 22.19 4.19
N LEU A 43 16.39 22.32 5.16
CA LEU A 43 16.82 23.61 5.71
C LEU A 43 17.52 24.49 4.66
N ALA A 44 18.38 23.89 3.82
CA ALA A 44 19.03 24.60 2.73
C ALA A 44 18.03 25.12 1.68
N GLU A 45 17.04 24.32 1.29
CA GLU A 45 15.97 24.75 0.38
C GLU A 45 15.12 25.88 0.97
N ALA A 46 14.80 25.81 2.27
CA ALA A 46 14.06 26.87 2.95
C ALA A 46 14.87 28.18 3.02
N ALA A 47 16.17 28.11 3.32
CA ALA A 47 17.06 29.26 3.33
C ALA A 47 17.17 29.91 1.93
N GLN A 48 17.24 29.09 0.88
CA GLN A 48 17.25 29.59 -0.49
C GLN A 48 15.93 30.30 -0.84
N ALA A 49 14.78 29.71 -0.53
CA ALA A 49 13.48 30.33 -0.80
C ALA A 49 13.29 31.66 -0.06
N LEU A 50 13.78 31.77 1.18
CA LEU A 50 13.79 33.02 1.94
C LEU A 50 14.71 34.08 1.30
N SER A 51 15.87 33.66 0.80
CA SER A 51 16.81 34.55 0.10
C SER A 51 16.19 35.10 -1.20
N GLU A 52 15.52 34.24 -1.99
CA GLU A 52 14.80 34.64 -3.20
C GLU A 52 13.65 35.61 -2.90
N ALA A 53 12.90 35.37 -1.82
CA ALA A 53 11.84 36.28 -1.37
C ALA A 53 12.39 37.64 -0.92
N ALA A 54 13.51 37.66 -0.19
CA ALA A 54 14.18 38.90 0.22
C ALA A 54 14.71 39.69 -1.00
N ALA A 55 15.25 39.00 -2.00
CA ALA A 55 15.70 39.62 -3.25
C ALA A 55 14.52 40.25 -4.03
N ALA A 56 13.37 39.56 -4.09
CA ALA A 56 12.17 40.07 -4.74
C ALA A 56 11.58 41.30 -4.03
N LEU A 57 11.68 41.38 -2.70
CA LEU A 57 11.25 42.56 -1.94
C LEU A 57 12.20 43.76 -2.14
N SER A 58 13.49 43.51 -2.32
CA SER A 58 14.50 44.55 -2.57
C SER A 58 14.29 45.24 -3.93
N THR A 59 13.89 44.49 -4.97
CA THR A 59 13.66 45.05 -6.31
C THR A 59 12.37 45.88 -6.41
N THR A 60 11.38 45.63 -5.55
CA THR A 60 10.15 46.44 -5.50
C THR A 60 10.31 47.81 -4.83
N SER A 61 11.45 48.10 -4.19
CA SER A 61 11.66 49.36 -3.47
C SER A 61 12.26 50.50 -4.31
N GLN A 62 12.56 50.29 -5.60
CA GLN A 62 13.28 51.29 -6.42
C GLN A 62 12.47 52.00 -7.51
N ASP A 63 11.16 51.75 -7.64
CA ASP A 63 10.37 52.32 -8.75
C ASP A 63 9.18 53.18 -8.29
N VAL A 64 9.39 54.01 -7.27
CA VAL A 64 8.46 55.11 -6.94
C VAL A 64 9.02 56.40 -7.55
N LYS A 65 8.65 56.63 -8.81
CA LYS A 65 8.90 57.87 -9.55
C LYS A 65 7.96 58.97 -9.00
N PRO A 66 8.48 60.11 -8.48
CA PRO A 66 7.63 61.17 -7.95
C PRO A 66 6.88 61.89 -9.09
N PRO A 67 5.62 62.31 -8.86
CA PRO A 67 4.81 63.00 -9.87
C PRO A 67 5.31 64.43 -10.12
N PRO A 68 5.08 65.00 -11.32
CA PRO A 68 5.63 66.29 -11.71
C PRO A 68 4.84 67.46 -11.13
N THR A 69 5.58 68.41 -10.57
CA THR A 69 5.12 69.70 -10.06
C THR A 69 4.73 70.64 -11.20
N ILE A 70 3.51 71.20 -11.15
CA ILE A 70 3.11 72.41 -11.90
C ILE A 70 2.65 73.47 -10.89
N ASN A 71 3.19 74.68 -11.09
CA ASN A 71 3.15 75.86 -10.23
C ASN A 71 1.84 76.67 -10.28
N GLN A 72 1.78 77.64 -9.34
CA GLN A 72 0.95 78.87 -9.22
C GLN A 72 -0.18 78.72 -8.18
N SER A 73 -0.37 79.58 -7.16
CA SER A 73 0.04 80.98 -6.92
C SER A 73 -0.20 81.34 -5.43
N LEU A 74 0.62 82.25 -4.87
CA LEU A 74 0.44 83.26 -3.77
C LEU A 74 -0.51 82.93 -2.57
N GLU A 75 -0.26 83.24 -1.29
CA GLU A 75 0.48 84.34 -0.65
C GLU A 75 0.56 84.12 0.90
N THR A 76 1.66 84.60 1.51
CA THR A 76 1.88 85.19 2.87
C THR A 76 1.75 84.43 4.23
N THR A 77 2.92 84.04 4.80
CA THR A 77 3.65 84.51 6.05
C THR A 77 2.92 84.70 7.42
N PRO A 78 3.58 84.64 8.62
CA PRO A 78 4.66 83.80 9.19
C PRO A 78 4.38 83.21 10.63
N GLY A 79 5.28 82.33 11.13
CA GLY A 79 5.45 82.05 12.57
C GLY A 79 6.60 81.06 12.89
N ALA A 80 7.49 81.46 13.80
CA ALA A 80 8.83 80.90 14.09
C ALA A 80 8.89 79.67 15.04
N SER A 81 9.99 78.89 15.01
CA SER A 81 11.04 78.86 16.07
C SER A 81 11.93 77.59 16.02
N GLU A 82 13.26 77.84 16.04
CA GLU A 82 14.44 77.00 16.34
C GLU A 82 14.48 76.58 17.84
N SER A 83 15.34 75.71 18.43
CA SER A 83 16.51 74.85 18.08
C SER A 83 16.93 74.05 19.35
N GLN A 84 17.77 72.98 19.17
CA GLN A 84 18.93 72.48 19.99
C GLN A 84 18.85 72.35 21.53
N GLU A 85 19.66 71.60 22.31
CA GLU A 85 20.69 70.54 22.25
C GLU A 85 21.26 70.49 23.69
N ALA A 86 21.64 69.33 24.27
CA ALA A 86 22.59 69.27 25.41
C ALA A 86 23.11 67.85 25.71
N ASP A 87 24.31 67.85 26.26
CA ASP A 87 25.39 66.84 26.31
C ASP A 87 25.89 66.67 27.77
N ASN A 88 26.59 65.57 28.14
CA ASN A 88 27.70 65.49 29.16
C ASN A 88 28.02 64.07 29.75
N LYS A 89 29.26 63.58 29.47
CA LYS A 89 30.44 63.23 30.35
C LYS A 89 30.26 62.80 31.84
N MET A 90 31.14 62.04 32.57
CA MET A 90 32.41 61.28 32.41
C MET A 90 32.90 60.76 33.82
N GLY A 91 33.67 59.64 33.94
CA GLY A 91 34.84 59.53 34.87
C GLY A 91 35.02 58.38 35.93
N LYS A 92 36.11 57.54 35.75
CA LYS A 92 37.16 56.98 36.69
C LYS A 92 36.79 56.24 38.03
N SER A 93 37.52 55.28 38.66
CA SER A 93 38.83 54.57 38.50
C SER A 93 39.08 53.49 39.63
N ARG A 94 40.00 52.51 39.38
CA ARG A 94 40.99 51.78 40.28
C ARG A 94 40.67 50.48 41.11
N SER A 95 41.32 49.37 40.67
CA SER A 95 42.19 48.32 41.30
C SER A 95 42.03 47.82 42.76
N ILE A 96 42.15 46.48 42.97
CA ILE A 96 43.16 45.72 43.79
C ILE A 96 42.91 44.19 43.69
N ASP A 97 44.01 43.42 43.70
CA ASP A 97 44.18 41.96 43.57
C ASP A 97 43.69 41.09 44.76
N GLY A 98 43.66 39.76 44.58
CA GLY A 98 43.94 38.80 45.66
C GLY A 98 43.19 37.45 45.58
N ASP A 99 43.95 36.39 45.28
CA ASP A 99 43.59 34.96 45.28
C ASP A 99 43.11 34.43 46.66
N ASP A 100 42.28 33.38 46.70
CA ASP A 100 42.66 32.12 47.37
C ASP A 100 41.68 30.95 47.15
N ALA A 101 42.24 29.76 47.30
CA ALA A 101 41.72 28.46 46.89
C ALA A 101 40.84 27.72 47.93
N SER A 102 40.33 26.57 47.46
CA SER A 102 39.86 25.40 48.24
C SER A 102 38.42 25.42 48.74
N SER A 103 37.73 24.32 49.02
CA SER A 103 37.69 22.93 48.54
C SER A 103 36.66 22.22 49.45
N VAL A 104 35.93 21.25 48.92
CA VAL A 104 35.55 19.99 49.62
C VAL A 104 34.32 20.01 50.57
N ASP A 105 33.46 19.01 50.30
CA ASP A 105 32.52 18.29 51.17
C ASP A 105 31.32 19.02 51.80
N ALA A 106 30.24 18.37 52.22
CA ALA A 106 29.54 17.14 51.87
C ALA A 106 28.35 17.10 52.85
N ASN A 107 27.16 16.84 52.31
CA ASN A 107 26.14 15.96 52.92
C ASN A 107 25.43 16.34 54.25
N THR A 108 24.26 15.71 54.39
CA THR A 108 23.34 15.61 55.55
C THR A 108 22.47 16.87 55.79
N GLY A 109 21.14 16.85 55.70
CA GLY A 109 20.17 15.80 55.96
C GLY A 109 19.65 15.91 57.39
N ASN A 110 18.49 16.51 57.62
CA ASN A 110 17.51 15.99 58.57
C ASN A 110 16.15 16.70 58.59
N ASN A 111 15.15 15.85 58.77
CA ASN A 111 13.73 16.08 59.02
C ASN A 111 13.46 16.90 60.29
N VAL A 112 12.36 17.65 60.36
CA VAL A 112 11.43 17.65 61.52
C VAL A 112 10.00 18.01 61.08
N HIS A 113 9.06 17.14 61.45
CA HIS A 113 7.59 17.30 61.43
C HIS A 113 7.05 18.19 62.56
N ARG A 114 5.89 18.82 62.31
CA ARG A 114 4.69 19.08 63.18
C ARG A 114 4.11 20.46 62.84
N ARG A 115 2.80 20.73 62.80
CA ARG A 115 1.59 20.05 63.29
C ARG A 115 0.38 20.71 62.60
N ASP A 116 -0.69 19.94 62.50
CA ASP A 116 -2.04 20.36 62.13
C ASP A 116 -2.59 21.51 62.97
N ILE A 117 -3.26 22.48 62.31
CA ILE A 117 -4.49 23.13 62.81
C ILE A 117 -5.36 23.49 61.59
N THR A 118 -6.55 22.89 61.51
CA THR A 118 -7.76 23.40 60.83
C THR A 118 -8.82 23.64 61.92
N PRO A 119 -9.99 24.25 61.67
CA PRO A 119 -10.41 25.23 60.64
C PRO A 119 -11.09 26.47 61.29
N GLU A 120 -11.31 27.56 60.55
CA GLU A 120 -12.60 28.30 60.55
C GLU A 120 -12.65 29.45 59.53
N ILE A 121 -13.51 29.24 58.52
CA ILE A 121 -14.53 30.12 57.92
C ILE A 121 -14.28 31.65 57.86
N SER A 122 -14.21 32.18 56.63
CA SER A 122 -14.79 33.47 56.19
C SER A 122 -14.51 33.64 54.67
N SER A 123 -15.45 33.34 53.77
CA SER A 123 -16.48 34.25 53.25
C SER A 123 -15.93 35.49 52.52
N ASN A 124 -16.05 35.46 51.19
CA ASN A 124 -16.18 36.59 50.25
C ASN A 124 -14.98 37.51 50.02
N LYS A 125 -14.35 37.36 48.84
CA LYS A 125 -14.09 38.49 47.94
C LYS A 125 -13.80 38.03 46.51
N ALA A 126 -14.67 38.47 45.61
CA ALA A 126 -14.47 38.39 44.17
C ALA A 126 -13.25 39.22 43.76
N ILE A 127 -12.38 38.63 42.94
CA ILE A 127 -11.30 39.30 42.20
C ILE A 127 -11.56 39.01 40.72
N PRO A 128 -11.49 40.02 39.82
CA PRO A 128 -11.79 39.84 38.42
C PRO A 128 -10.67 39.08 37.70
N SER A 129 -11.07 38.20 36.78
CA SER A 129 -10.18 37.38 35.96
C SER A 129 -9.39 38.23 34.99
N ARG A 130 -8.10 37.92 34.95
CA ARG A 130 -7.04 38.48 34.10
C ARG A 130 -7.16 37.97 32.67
N ASP A 131 -6.80 38.84 31.72
CA ASP A 131 -6.88 38.70 30.27
C ASP A 131 -6.46 37.33 29.72
N ALA A 132 -7.36 36.71 28.96
CA ALA A 132 -7.05 35.63 28.04
C ALA A 132 -6.62 36.22 26.70
N ALA A 133 -5.45 35.82 26.21
CA ALA A 133 -4.96 36.13 24.87
C ALA A 133 -5.92 35.59 23.79
N PRO A 134 -6.06 36.26 22.64
CA PRO A 134 -6.98 35.83 21.60
C PRO A 134 -6.41 34.62 20.83
N ASP A 135 -7.10 33.49 20.90
CA ASP A 135 -6.95 32.40 19.93
C ASP A 135 -7.38 32.91 18.55
N VAL A 136 -6.49 32.76 17.57
CA VAL A 136 -6.73 33.10 16.16
C VAL A 136 -7.75 32.11 15.60
N ASN A 137 -9.03 32.44 15.73
CA ASN A 137 -10.11 31.80 14.98
C ASN A 137 -9.98 32.22 13.51
N HIS A 138 -9.72 31.25 12.64
CA HIS A 138 -9.98 31.40 11.21
C HIS A 138 -11.50 31.45 10.99
N SER A 139 -12.08 32.65 11.06
CA SER A 139 -13.45 32.90 10.60
C SER A 139 -13.53 32.62 9.10
N GLN A 140 -14.14 31.49 8.77
CA GLN A 140 -14.51 31.08 7.43
C GLN A 140 -15.70 31.95 6.99
N VAL A 141 -15.54 32.63 5.85
CA VAL A 141 -16.62 33.37 5.18
C VAL A 141 -17.73 32.38 4.86
N GLN A 142 -18.82 32.42 5.63
CA GLN A 142 -20.06 31.72 5.28
C GLN A 142 -20.65 32.40 4.06
N HIS A 143 -20.54 31.75 2.90
CA HIS A 143 -21.33 32.11 1.74
C HIS A 143 -22.77 31.68 2.01
N ASP A 144 -23.67 32.66 2.20
CA ASP A 144 -25.12 32.49 2.21
C ASP A 144 -25.59 31.96 0.84
N ILE A 145 -25.55 30.63 0.68
CA ILE A 145 -26.23 29.92 -0.40
C ILE A 145 -27.59 29.52 0.17
N GLY A 146 -28.65 30.04 -0.44
CA GLY A 146 -30.04 29.98 0.03
C GLY A 146 -30.44 28.67 0.73
N GLY A 147 -31.08 28.81 1.88
CA GLY A 147 -31.33 27.78 2.89
C GLY A 147 -32.09 26.54 2.43
N GLN A 148 -31.43 25.66 1.67
CA GLN A 148 -31.80 24.26 1.61
C GLN A 148 -31.46 23.64 2.96
N LYS A 149 -32.51 23.41 3.76
CA LYS A 149 -32.43 22.68 5.03
C LYS A 149 -31.72 21.35 4.76
N GLU A 150 -30.53 21.19 5.31
CA GLU A 150 -29.70 20.01 5.07
C GLU A 150 -30.52 18.76 5.42
N PRO A 151 -30.57 17.74 4.54
CA PRO A 151 -31.40 16.57 4.78
C PRO A 151 -31.05 15.98 6.14
N HIS A 152 -32.03 15.94 7.04
CA HIS A 152 -31.85 15.41 8.38
C HIS A 152 -31.38 13.97 8.25
N LEU A 153 -30.12 13.71 8.59
CA LEU A 153 -29.57 12.36 8.62
C LEU A 153 -30.34 11.58 9.67
N GLN A 154 -31.03 10.52 9.24
CA GLN A 154 -31.67 9.60 10.18
C GLN A 154 -30.56 8.99 11.06
N PRO A 155 -30.76 8.94 12.39
CA PRO A 155 -29.85 8.21 13.26
C PRO A 155 -29.69 6.78 12.74
N LEU A 156 -28.45 6.40 12.41
CA LEU A 156 -28.10 5.03 12.02
C LEU A 156 -28.05 4.16 13.28
N ASP A 157 -29.19 4.01 13.92
CA ASP A 157 -29.35 3.19 15.11
C ASP A 157 -28.91 1.75 14.78
N GLY A 158 -28.10 1.18 15.68
CA GLY A 158 -27.52 -0.15 15.49
C GLY A 158 -26.36 -0.22 14.50
N LEU A 159 -25.68 0.88 14.17
CA LEU A 159 -24.40 0.82 13.43
C LEU A 159 -23.24 0.31 14.29
N LEU A 160 -23.23 0.67 15.59
CA LEU A 160 -22.22 0.24 16.55
C LEU A 160 -22.53 -1.16 17.08
N PHE A 161 -22.12 -2.19 16.33
CA PHE A 161 -22.19 -3.56 16.83
C PHE A 161 -21.03 -3.83 17.79
N PRO A 162 -21.30 -4.37 19.00
CA PRO A 162 -20.25 -4.76 19.93
C PRO A 162 -19.26 -5.73 19.28
N GLY A 163 -17.98 -5.61 19.64
CA GLY A 163 -16.94 -6.50 19.19
C GLY A 163 -16.16 -5.98 17.98
N ARG A 164 -15.75 -6.92 17.12
CA ARG A 164 -14.72 -6.72 16.10
C ARG A 164 -15.30 -7.08 14.75
N ASN A 165 -15.56 -6.06 13.95
CA ASN A 165 -16.25 -6.19 12.69
C ASN A 165 -15.35 -5.82 11.52
N CYS A 166 -15.48 -6.54 10.42
CA CYS A 166 -14.83 -6.27 9.15
C CYS A 166 -15.91 -5.87 8.13
N LEU A 167 -15.70 -4.74 7.48
CA LEU A 167 -16.49 -4.25 6.35
C LEU A 167 -15.65 -4.36 5.08
N VAL A 168 -16.16 -5.09 4.09
CA VAL A 168 -15.49 -5.26 2.80
C VAL A 168 -16.21 -4.41 1.75
N LEU A 169 -15.57 -3.35 1.30
CA LEU A 169 -16.18 -2.42 0.35
C LEU A 169 -16.33 -3.08 -1.01
N GLU A 170 -17.54 -3.05 -1.58
CA GLU A 170 -17.70 -3.23 -3.03
C GLU A 170 -17.12 -2.03 -3.78
N GLU A 171 -17.26 -0.83 -3.21
CA GLU A 171 -16.71 0.41 -3.77
C GLU A 171 -15.91 1.20 -2.73
N GLU A 172 -14.63 1.47 -3.01
CA GLU A 172 -13.74 2.18 -2.07
C GLU A 172 -14.23 3.61 -1.75
N PHE A 173 -15.05 4.21 -2.62
CA PHE A 173 -15.74 5.48 -2.38
C PHE A 173 -16.54 5.49 -1.06
N ASP A 174 -17.12 4.33 -0.70
CA ASP A 174 -17.96 4.22 0.49
C ASP A 174 -17.18 4.29 1.81
N ALA A 175 -15.85 4.21 1.78
CA ALA A 175 -15.03 4.31 2.98
C ALA A 175 -15.30 5.59 3.77
N LEU A 176 -15.34 6.75 3.09
CA LEU A 176 -15.61 8.04 3.73
C LEU A 176 -17.04 8.15 4.25
N SER A 177 -18.01 7.60 3.50
CA SER A 177 -19.43 7.56 3.91
C SER A 177 -19.62 6.70 5.16
N LEU A 178 -18.90 5.58 5.27
CA LEU A 178 -18.89 4.72 6.45
C LEU A 178 -18.19 5.39 7.63
N ILE A 179 -17.04 6.03 7.43
CA ILE A 179 -16.36 6.79 8.50
C ILE A 179 -17.31 7.86 9.07
N LEU A 180 -18.02 8.59 8.19
CA LEU A 180 -19.07 9.53 8.58
C LEU A 180 -20.18 8.85 9.38
N ALA A 181 -20.73 7.74 8.88
CA ALA A 181 -21.77 6.98 9.56
C ALA A 181 -21.36 6.61 11.00
N TYR A 182 -20.16 6.06 11.19
CA TYR A 182 -19.64 5.68 12.50
C TYR A 182 -19.37 6.89 13.41
N ALA A 183 -18.86 7.99 12.84
CA ALA A 183 -18.65 9.24 13.57
C ALA A 183 -19.95 9.92 14.01
N THR A 184 -21.04 9.71 13.27
CA THR A 184 -22.37 10.16 13.67
C THR A 184 -22.98 9.25 14.72
N ALA A 185 -22.79 7.93 14.63
CA ALA A 185 -23.33 6.96 15.59
C ALA A 185 -22.61 6.98 16.95
N GLY A 186 -21.28 7.16 16.98
CA GLY A 186 -20.49 7.25 18.20
C GLY A 186 -20.36 8.68 18.72
N LYS A 187 -20.20 8.87 20.04
CA LYS A 187 -19.81 10.20 20.58
C LYS A 187 -18.31 10.41 20.38
N ARG A 188 -17.48 9.39 20.56
CA ARG A 188 -16.02 9.49 20.42
C ARG A 188 -15.52 8.43 19.46
N THR A 189 -15.10 8.86 18.28
CA THR A 189 -14.62 7.96 17.23
C THR A 189 -13.14 8.19 16.96
N ILE A 190 -12.32 7.13 17.02
CA ILE A 190 -10.93 7.17 16.55
C ILE A 190 -10.89 6.58 15.15
N CYS A 191 -10.26 7.27 14.21
CA CYS A 191 -10.12 6.82 12.82
C CYS A 191 -8.65 6.80 12.40
N TYR A 192 -8.12 5.62 12.12
CA TYR A 192 -6.81 5.44 11.51
C TYR A 192 -6.94 5.49 9.99
N VAL A 193 -6.27 6.46 9.37
CA VAL A 193 -6.33 6.71 7.91
C VAL A 193 -5.00 6.38 7.23
N PRO A 194 -4.99 5.96 5.95
CA PRO A 194 -3.77 5.65 5.23
C PRO A 194 -3.00 6.94 4.91
N THR A 195 -1.96 7.24 5.70
CA THR A 195 -1.01 8.33 5.45
C THR A 195 0.29 8.07 6.19
N SER A 196 1.40 8.55 5.66
CA SER A 196 2.70 8.64 6.36
C SER A 196 3.11 10.08 6.66
N GLY A 197 2.22 11.04 6.39
CA GLY A 197 2.52 12.47 6.39
C GLY A 197 1.52 13.26 7.21
N SER A 198 1.09 14.40 6.68
CA SER A 198 0.20 15.29 7.39
C SER A 198 -1.18 14.67 7.57
N LEU A 199 -1.73 14.75 8.79
CA LEU A 199 -3.13 14.42 9.06
C LEU A 199 -4.06 15.60 8.83
N PHE A 200 -3.54 16.81 8.61
CA PHE A 200 -4.36 18.02 8.38
C PHE A 200 -5.29 17.90 7.17
N PRO A 201 -4.86 17.41 5.99
CA PRO A 201 -5.75 17.22 4.85
C PRO A 201 -6.92 16.28 5.16
N TRP A 202 -6.65 15.18 5.87
CA TRP A 202 -7.66 14.22 6.31
C TRP A 202 -8.63 14.83 7.33
N LYS A 203 -8.09 15.54 8.33
CA LYS A 203 -8.89 16.29 9.31
C LYS A 203 -9.85 17.25 8.60
N SER A 204 -9.34 18.06 7.67
CA SER A 204 -10.16 19.05 6.96
C SER A 204 -11.28 18.40 6.14
N ILE A 205 -10.99 17.33 5.40
CA ILE A 205 -12.01 16.57 4.67
C ILE A 205 -13.05 15.98 5.63
N ILE A 206 -12.61 15.32 6.71
CA ILE A 206 -13.52 14.70 7.68
C ILE A 206 -14.35 15.78 8.39
N SER A 207 -13.77 16.92 8.78
CA SER A 207 -14.49 18.07 9.36
C SER A 207 -15.62 18.57 8.46
N ALA A 208 -15.37 18.69 7.14
CA ALA A 208 -16.41 19.10 6.21
C ALA A 208 -17.53 18.05 6.07
N ILE A 209 -17.18 16.77 6.21
CA ILE A 209 -18.12 15.64 6.11
C ILE A 209 -18.98 15.52 7.38
N VAL A 210 -18.41 15.83 8.56
CA VAL A 210 -19.08 15.86 9.88
C VAL A 210 -19.00 17.26 10.53
N PRO A 211 -19.70 18.28 10.00
CA PRO A 211 -19.58 19.65 10.53
C PRO A 211 -20.08 19.80 11.97
N ASP A 212 -21.00 18.93 12.41
CA ASP A 212 -21.55 18.94 13.78
C ASP A 212 -20.64 18.24 14.81
N ARG A 213 -19.43 17.85 14.42
CA ARG A 213 -18.49 17.10 15.26
C ARG A 213 -17.15 17.83 15.37
N GLN A 214 -16.55 17.75 16.56
CA GLN A 214 -15.20 18.24 16.77
C GLN A 214 -14.19 17.24 16.20
N VAL A 215 -13.68 17.50 15.00
CA VAL A 215 -12.62 16.67 14.40
C VAL A 215 -11.26 17.18 14.82
N ARG A 216 -10.43 16.30 15.36
CA ARG A 216 -9.07 16.55 15.82
C ARG A 216 -8.13 15.63 15.06
N SER A 217 -6.89 16.06 14.90
CA SER A 217 -5.81 15.21 14.39
C SER A 217 -4.58 15.40 15.24
N ALA A 218 -3.87 14.31 15.51
CA ALA A 218 -2.50 14.43 15.97
C ALA A 218 -1.67 15.00 14.81
N ILE A 219 -0.85 16.01 15.07
CA ILE A 219 -0.02 16.60 14.02
C ILE A 219 1.27 15.80 13.98
N SER A 220 1.55 15.16 12.86
CA SER A 220 2.83 14.46 12.61
C SER A 220 3.75 15.36 11.80
N PHE A 221 4.43 16.29 12.45
CA PHE A 221 5.61 16.96 11.88
C PHE A 221 6.69 17.07 12.97
N SER A 222 7.84 16.44 12.69
CA SER A 222 9.17 16.59 13.33
C SER A 222 9.22 16.95 14.83
N GLY A 223 9.77 16.06 15.67
CA GLY A 223 10.35 16.36 17.00
C GLY A 223 9.37 16.80 18.10
N GLU A 224 8.54 17.81 17.85
CA GLU A 224 7.51 18.35 18.75
C GLU A 224 6.19 17.54 18.72
N SER A 225 6.12 16.49 17.89
CA SER A 225 4.87 15.74 17.66
C SER A 225 4.31 15.04 18.91
N LEU A 226 5.15 14.71 19.90
CA LEU A 226 4.72 14.00 21.11
C LEU A 226 3.79 14.86 21.98
N MET A 227 4.18 16.12 22.24
CA MET A 227 3.37 17.05 23.04
C MET A 227 2.03 17.37 22.35
N GLN A 228 2.02 17.37 21.02
CA GLN A 228 0.82 17.65 20.22
C GLN A 228 -0.17 16.47 20.20
N PHE A 229 0.33 15.23 20.23
CA PHE A 229 -0.51 14.05 20.38
C PHE A 229 -1.23 14.05 21.73
N ASP A 230 -0.48 14.23 22.82
CA ASP A 230 -1.02 14.18 24.17
C ASP A 230 -2.13 15.24 24.36
N ALA A 231 -1.89 16.48 23.91
CA ALA A 231 -2.91 17.54 23.95
C ALA A 231 -4.14 17.24 23.06
N ALA A 232 -3.97 16.63 21.90
CA ALA A 232 -5.08 16.22 21.04
C ALA A 232 -5.90 15.08 21.68
N ALA A 233 -5.23 14.12 22.31
CA ALA A 233 -5.83 13.01 23.03
C ALA A 233 -6.60 13.48 24.27
N GLU A 234 -6.04 14.38 25.07
CA GLU A 234 -6.73 14.96 26.24
C GLU A 234 -7.99 15.74 25.84
N ARG A 235 -7.89 16.56 24.79
CA ARG A 235 -9.04 17.30 24.25
C ARG A 235 -10.10 16.39 23.63
N PHE A 236 -9.69 15.26 23.05
CA PHE A 236 -10.61 14.23 22.57
C PHE A 236 -11.30 13.51 23.74
N ALA A 237 -10.55 13.15 24.78
CA ALA A 237 -11.07 12.46 25.96
C ALA A 237 -12.05 13.33 26.77
N SER A 238 -11.79 14.63 26.87
CA SER A 238 -12.59 15.62 27.60
C SER A 238 -13.75 16.21 26.80
N SER A 239 -13.90 15.85 25.51
CA SER A 239 -14.98 16.37 24.68
C SER A 239 -16.32 15.75 25.10
N ASN A 240 -17.25 16.59 25.54
CA ASN A 240 -18.64 16.21 25.81
C ASN A 240 -19.49 16.18 24.53
N ASP A 241 -19.07 16.96 23.53
CA ASP A 241 -19.64 16.96 22.19
C ASP A 241 -19.08 15.79 21.41
N GLY A 242 -19.81 15.33 20.39
CA GLY A 242 -19.28 14.26 19.56
C GLY A 242 -17.96 14.68 18.89
N SER A 243 -16.94 13.84 18.99
CA SER A 243 -15.60 14.12 18.50
C SER A 243 -15.03 12.96 17.70
N VAL A 244 -14.19 13.32 16.73
CA VAL A 244 -13.46 12.38 15.88
C VAL A 244 -11.97 12.65 16.02
N LEU A 245 -11.18 11.65 16.38
CA LEU A 245 -9.72 11.74 16.40
C LEU A 245 -9.14 10.99 15.20
N VAL A 246 -8.56 11.73 14.27
CA VAL A 246 -7.91 11.20 13.07
C VAL A 246 -6.44 10.95 13.35
N LEU A 247 -6.00 9.70 13.21
CA LEU A 247 -4.64 9.26 13.50
C LEU A 247 -4.03 8.58 12.28
N CYS A 248 -2.70 8.61 12.22
CA CYS A 248 -1.95 7.76 11.30
C CYS A 248 -1.54 6.48 12.03
N PRO A 249 -1.40 5.37 11.28
CA PRO A 249 -0.77 4.13 11.71
C PRO A 249 0.35 4.20 12.75
N GLU A 250 1.32 5.10 12.53
CA GLU A 250 2.54 5.19 13.31
C GLU A 250 2.30 5.63 14.75
N LEU A 251 1.15 6.24 15.04
CA LEU A 251 0.76 6.69 16.37
C LEU A 251 0.07 5.59 17.19
N LEU A 252 -0.14 4.39 16.64
CA LEU A 252 -0.80 3.29 17.35
C LEU A 252 -0.11 2.92 18.68
N PRO A 253 1.24 2.74 18.75
CA PRO A 253 1.89 2.39 20.01
C PRO A 253 1.66 3.45 21.10
N ARG A 254 1.76 4.73 20.75
CA ARG A 254 1.54 5.83 21.70
C ARG A 254 0.08 5.93 22.14
N ALA A 255 -0.85 5.70 21.22
CA ALA A 255 -2.28 5.62 21.54
C ALA A 255 -2.58 4.50 22.55
N ASN A 256 -1.92 3.35 22.42
CA ASN A 256 -2.04 2.24 23.37
C ASN A 256 -1.49 2.60 24.75
N GLU A 257 -0.33 3.26 24.81
CA GLU A 257 0.29 3.73 26.06
C GLU A 257 -0.64 4.67 26.84
N MET A 258 -1.28 5.60 26.14
CA MET A 258 -2.25 6.55 26.73
C MET A 258 -3.65 5.96 26.94
N LYS A 259 -3.88 4.70 26.53
CA LYS A 259 -5.17 4.01 26.60
C LYS A 259 -6.34 4.76 25.94
N ILE A 260 -6.08 5.57 24.90
CA ILE A 260 -7.12 6.41 24.30
C ILE A 260 -8.25 5.59 23.67
N HIS A 261 -7.96 4.36 23.22
CA HIS A 261 -8.95 3.45 22.64
C HIS A 261 -10.01 3.02 23.65
N SER A 262 -9.65 2.95 24.94
CA SER A 262 -10.60 2.62 26.02
C SER A 262 -11.64 3.71 26.27
N ILE A 263 -11.36 4.93 25.81
CA ILE A 263 -12.22 6.10 25.96
C ILE A 263 -13.13 6.26 24.72
N SER A 264 -12.74 5.68 23.58
CA SER A 264 -13.52 5.75 22.34
C SER A 264 -14.75 4.84 22.37
N ASP A 265 -15.84 5.33 21.77
CA ASP A 265 -17.02 4.51 21.49
C ASP A 265 -16.84 3.67 20.23
N SER A 266 -16.03 4.15 19.27
CA SER A 266 -15.77 3.46 18.02
C SER A 266 -14.32 3.64 17.60
N LEU A 267 -13.71 2.55 17.14
CA LEU A 267 -12.36 2.49 16.61
C LEU A 267 -12.40 1.98 15.17
N ILE A 268 -12.01 2.83 14.22
CA ILE A 268 -11.99 2.52 12.80
C ILE A 268 -10.56 2.39 12.32
N PHE A 269 -10.25 1.27 11.67
CA PHE A 269 -9.05 1.09 10.87
C PHE A 269 -9.44 1.06 9.40
N TRP A 270 -8.93 2.00 8.61
CA TRP A 270 -9.14 2.01 7.17
C TRP A 270 -7.91 1.51 6.43
N GLY A 271 -8.12 0.48 5.62
CA GLY A 271 -7.11 -0.24 4.87
C GLY A 271 -6.49 -1.35 5.70
N PHE A 272 -5.60 -2.13 5.09
CA PHE A 272 -4.82 -3.12 5.81
C PHE A 272 -3.68 -2.43 6.56
N PRO A 273 -3.71 -2.30 7.91
CA PRO A 273 -2.54 -1.83 8.63
C PRO A 273 -1.40 -2.82 8.40
N SER A 274 -0.14 -2.45 8.53
CA SER A 274 0.93 -3.46 8.63
C SER A 274 1.47 -3.61 10.05
N PHE A 275 1.11 -2.67 10.91
CA PHE A 275 1.62 -2.48 12.26
C PHE A 275 0.81 -3.32 13.25
N TRP A 276 0.36 -4.49 12.78
CA TRP A 276 -0.49 -5.42 13.49
C TRP A 276 0.10 -5.94 14.80
N LEU A 277 1.43 -5.83 15.00
CA LEU A 277 2.04 -6.23 16.27
C LEU A 277 1.48 -5.44 17.46
N SER A 278 1.09 -4.19 17.26
CA SER A 278 0.53 -3.32 18.32
C SER A 278 -1.01 -3.23 18.28
N LEU A 279 -1.66 -3.91 17.34
CA LEU A 279 -3.11 -3.86 17.18
C LEU A 279 -3.92 -4.64 18.23
N PRO A 280 -3.44 -5.77 18.80
CA PRO A 280 -4.19 -6.50 19.83
C PRO A 280 -4.59 -5.63 21.01
N ASP A 281 -3.69 -4.76 21.47
CA ASP A 281 -3.94 -3.88 22.62
C ASP A 281 -5.03 -2.85 22.31
N ALA A 282 -4.94 -2.18 21.15
CA ALA A 282 -5.95 -1.21 20.71
C ALA A 282 -7.35 -1.84 20.58
N ILE A 283 -7.40 -3.04 19.97
CA ILE A 283 -8.63 -3.81 19.79
C ILE A 283 -9.19 -4.27 21.13
N GLN A 284 -8.34 -4.69 22.07
CA GLN A 284 -8.77 -5.15 23.38
C GLN A 284 -9.30 -3.99 24.24
N GLN A 285 -8.78 -2.78 24.06
CA GLN A 285 -9.22 -1.59 24.77
C GLN A 285 -10.54 -1.03 24.23
N SER A 286 -10.81 -1.16 22.92
CA SER A 286 -12.04 -0.63 22.31
C SER A 286 -13.23 -1.59 22.41
N ARG A 287 -14.42 -1.05 22.64
CA ARG A 287 -15.69 -1.82 22.66
C ARG A 287 -16.20 -2.17 21.28
N HIS A 288 -15.98 -1.26 20.32
CA HIS A 288 -16.45 -1.38 18.94
C HIS A 288 -15.27 -1.10 18.03
N THR A 289 -14.76 -2.14 17.39
CA THR A 289 -13.68 -1.99 16.41
C THR A 289 -14.16 -2.42 15.04
N THR A 290 -13.99 -1.55 14.06
CA THR A 290 -14.34 -1.79 12.67
C THR A 290 -13.11 -1.67 11.79
N LEU A 291 -12.86 -2.71 10.99
CA LEU A 291 -11.86 -2.71 9.93
C LEU A 291 -12.57 -2.50 8.59
N ILE A 292 -12.20 -1.45 7.86
CA ILE A 292 -12.74 -1.13 6.54
C ILE A 292 -11.69 -1.52 5.49
N LEU A 293 -12.01 -2.49 4.64
CA LEU A 293 -11.11 -3.04 3.63
C LEU A 293 -11.72 -2.93 2.24
N SER A 294 -10.89 -2.67 1.24
CA SER A 294 -11.26 -2.97 -0.15
C SER A 294 -11.42 -4.48 -0.36
N ARG A 295 -12.14 -4.87 -1.42
CA ARG A 295 -12.24 -6.27 -1.84
C ARG A 295 -10.87 -6.90 -2.11
N GLY A 296 -9.94 -6.14 -2.70
CA GLY A 296 -8.57 -6.61 -2.95
C GLY A 296 -7.82 -6.90 -1.65
N GLU A 297 -7.88 -6.00 -0.68
CA GLU A 297 -7.25 -6.20 0.63
C GLU A 297 -7.88 -7.37 1.40
N TYR A 298 -9.20 -7.53 1.36
CA TYR A 298 -9.86 -8.65 2.03
C TYR A 298 -9.50 -10.01 1.42
N LEU A 299 -9.23 -10.08 0.11
CA LEU A 299 -8.82 -11.31 -0.56
C LEU A 299 -7.33 -11.62 -0.34
N ASP A 300 -6.52 -10.64 0.08
CA ASP A 300 -5.12 -10.87 0.39
C ASP A 300 -4.96 -11.93 1.50
N SER A 301 -4.12 -12.93 1.22
CA SER A 301 -3.91 -14.07 2.12
C SER A 301 -3.35 -13.64 3.48
N THR A 302 -2.49 -12.63 3.53
CA THR A 302 -1.93 -12.10 4.78
C THR A 302 -3.04 -11.47 5.60
N CYS A 303 -3.91 -10.71 4.94
CA CYS A 303 -5.08 -10.10 5.56
C CYS A 303 -6.04 -11.15 6.12
N ARG A 304 -6.46 -12.13 5.31
CA ARG A 304 -7.38 -13.18 5.74
C ARG A 304 -6.85 -14.01 6.89
N ASN A 305 -5.60 -14.45 6.80
CA ASN A 305 -4.96 -15.23 7.86
C ASN A 305 -5.01 -14.47 9.17
N LEU A 306 -4.83 -13.16 9.13
CA LEU A 306 -4.76 -12.37 10.31
C LEU A 306 -6.15 -11.96 10.85
N ILE A 307 -7.15 -11.69 9.99
CA ILE A 307 -8.55 -11.50 10.40
C ILE A 307 -9.05 -12.75 11.15
N THR A 308 -8.64 -13.93 10.70
CA THR A 308 -9.03 -15.22 11.27
C THR A 308 -8.16 -15.67 12.45
N ARG A 309 -7.04 -14.99 12.77
CA ARG A 309 -6.21 -15.34 13.93
C ARG A 309 -7.02 -15.14 15.21
N PRO A 310 -6.97 -16.09 16.17
CA PRO A 310 -7.75 -16.02 17.41
C PRO A 310 -7.58 -14.72 18.21
N SER A 311 -6.38 -14.12 18.19
CA SER A 311 -6.09 -12.87 18.88
C SER A 311 -6.85 -11.67 18.31
N PHE A 312 -7.22 -11.72 17.02
CA PHE A 312 -7.90 -10.62 16.32
C PHE A 312 -9.37 -10.95 16.06
N SER A 313 -9.68 -12.15 15.57
CA SER A 313 -11.03 -12.70 15.38
C SER A 313 -12.07 -11.66 14.97
N PHE A 314 -11.84 -11.04 13.81
CA PHE A 314 -12.82 -10.14 13.21
C PHE A 314 -13.92 -10.97 12.54
N SER A 315 -15.17 -10.59 12.79
CA SER A 315 -16.34 -11.13 12.10
C SER A 315 -16.77 -10.19 10.99
N ILE A 316 -17.42 -10.71 9.93
CA ILE A 316 -18.01 -9.82 8.92
C ILE A 316 -19.14 -9.03 9.58
N HIS A 317 -19.21 -7.74 9.30
CA HIS A 317 -20.22 -6.86 9.88
C HIS A 317 -21.64 -7.35 9.53
N PRO A 318 -22.59 -7.42 10.48
CA PRO A 318 -23.93 -7.98 10.23
C PRO A 318 -24.71 -7.28 9.11
N ARG A 319 -24.47 -5.98 8.94
CA ARG A 319 -25.10 -5.11 7.92
C ARG A 319 -24.25 -4.90 6.66
N GLN A 320 -23.26 -5.75 6.41
CA GLN A 320 -22.37 -5.67 5.24
C GLN A 320 -23.12 -5.54 3.92
N SER A 321 -24.14 -6.37 3.68
CA SER A 321 -24.94 -6.35 2.46
C SER A 321 -25.74 -5.05 2.30
N GLU A 322 -26.24 -4.51 3.42
CA GLU A 322 -26.96 -3.25 3.42
C GLU A 322 -26.02 -2.10 3.07
N PHE A 323 -24.86 -2.00 3.70
CA PHE A 323 -23.90 -0.92 3.38
C PHE A 323 -23.41 -1.00 1.94
N ASN A 324 -23.24 -2.20 1.39
CA ASN A 324 -22.87 -2.38 -0.02
C ASN A 324 -24.04 -2.22 -1.00
N SER A 325 -25.27 -1.98 -0.56
CA SER A 325 -26.39 -1.68 -1.45
C SER A 325 -26.28 -0.25 -2.01
N PHE A 326 -26.64 -0.03 -3.28
CA PHE A 326 -26.64 1.31 -3.88
C PHE A 326 -28.05 1.88 -4.06
N GLY A 327 -29.06 1.22 -3.51
CA GLY A 327 -30.44 1.69 -3.57
C GLY A 327 -30.64 3.01 -2.80
N PRO A 328 -31.63 3.83 -3.20
CA PRO A 328 -31.98 5.07 -2.51
C PRO A 328 -32.44 4.84 -1.07
N ASP A 329 -32.93 3.63 -0.76
CA ASP A 329 -33.36 3.24 0.57
C ASP A 329 -32.18 2.90 1.51
N ASN A 330 -30.94 2.90 1.02
CA ASN A 330 -29.77 2.66 1.87
C ASN A 330 -29.48 3.89 2.75
N GLY A 331 -29.28 3.67 4.05
CA GLY A 331 -28.86 4.72 4.99
C GLY A 331 -27.55 5.46 4.61
N LEU A 332 -26.68 4.88 3.77
CA LEU A 332 -25.50 5.54 3.22
C LEU A 332 -25.79 6.45 2.02
N PHE A 333 -26.97 6.39 1.40
CA PHE A 333 -27.27 7.15 0.18
C PHE A 333 -27.06 8.65 0.37
N GLY A 334 -27.66 9.24 1.41
CA GLY A 334 -27.48 10.66 1.73
C GLY A 334 -26.04 11.01 2.11
N LEU A 335 -25.32 10.08 2.74
CA LEU A 335 -23.90 10.28 3.12
C LEU A 335 -23.00 10.27 1.88
N ARG A 336 -23.25 9.37 0.92
CA ARG A 336 -22.54 9.29 -0.36
C ARG A 336 -22.67 10.59 -1.14
N ASP A 337 -23.88 11.15 -1.22
CA ASP A 337 -24.10 12.43 -1.90
C ASP A 337 -23.40 13.59 -1.19
N ARG A 338 -23.38 13.59 0.14
CA ARG A 338 -22.61 14.58 0.92
C ARG A 338 -21.11 14.47 0.66
N VAL A 339 -20.55 13.25 0.76
CA VAL A 339 -19.14 12.99 0.47
C VAL A 339 -18.80 13.42 -0.94
N ARG A 340 -19.62 13.05 -1.94
CA ARG A 340 -19.41 13.43 -3.35
C ARG A 340 -19.32 14.94 -3.52
N ARG A 341 -20.25 15.70 -2.92
CA ARG A 341 -20.22 17.18 -2.98
C ARG A 341 -18.94 17.75 -2.36
N ILE A 342 -18.52 17.24 -1.20
CA ILE A 342 -17.35 17.74 -0.47
C ILE A 342 -16.06 17.44 -1.22
N VAL A 343 -15.83 16.19 -1.61
CA VAL A 343 -14.60 15.79 -2.33
C VAL A 343 -14.52 16.42 -3.72
N SER A 344 -15.67 16.78 -4.30
CA SER A 344 -15.74 17.53 -5.54
C SER A 344 -15.41 19.02 -5.38
N GLY A 345 -15.49 19.56 -4.16
CA GLY A 345 -15.24 20.96 -3.85
C GLY A 345 -13.81 21.44 -4.14
N PRO A 346 -13.62 22.72 -4.52
CA PRO A 346 -12.31 23.27 -4.83
C PRO A 346 -11.38 23.32 -3.60
N GLU A 347 -11.92 23.62 -2.42
CA GLU A 347 -11.19 23.66 -1.15
C GLU A 347 -10.52 22.30 -0.85
N HIS A 348 -11.29 21.23 -0.96
CA HIS A 348 -10.83 19.87 -0.68
C HIS A 348 -9.95 19.29 -1.78
N SER A 349 -10.01 19.83 -2.99
CA SER A 349 -9.14 19.40 -4.08
C SER A 349 -7.65 19.62 -3.76
N ARG A 350 -7.32 20.71 -3.04
CA ARG A 350 -5.94 20.94 -2.55
C ARG A 350 -5.54 19.89 -1.51
N ASN A 351 -6.43 19.56 -0.57
CA ASN A 351 -6.19 18.56 0.44
C ASN A 351 -5.98 17.16 -0.16
N ILE A 352 -6.83 16.76 -1.11
CA ILE A 352 -6.70 15.50 -1.86
C ILE A 352 -5.36 15.47 -2.61
N GLN A 353 -4.91 16.59 -3.18
CA GLN A 353 -3.61 16.65 -3.82
C GLN A 353 -2.44 16.51 -2.83
N ILE A 354 -2.58 17.01 -1.59
CA ILE A 354 -1.57 16.79 -0.54
C ILE A 354 -1.56 15.32 -0.13
N ILE A 355 -2.72 14.70 0.11
CA ILE A 355 -2.84 13.26 0.42
C ILE A 355 -2.17 12.42 -0.68
N TYR A 356 -2.48 12.71 -1.94
CA TYR A 356 -1.86 12.05 -3.08
C TYR A 356 -0.33 12.16 -3.05
N LYS A 357 0.20 13.36 -2.82
CA LYS A 357 1.65 13.59 -2.73
C LYS A 357 2.28 12.80 -1.61
N ASP A 358 1.64 12.75 -0.44
CA ASP A 358 2.14 12.05 0.73
C ASP A 358 2.16 10.53 0.48
N LEU A 359 1.09 9.98 -0.10
CA LEU A 359 1.02 8.57 -0.50
C LEU A 359 2.10 8.21 -1.53
N VAL A 360 2.31 9.04 -2.56
CA VAL A 360 3.36 8.81 -3.57
C VAL A 360 4.78 8.93 -2.96
N LYS A 361 4.99 9.80 -1.98
CA LYS A 361 6.31 10.03 -1.36
C LYS A 361 6.69 9.02 -0.28
N MET A 362 5.73 8.32 0.29
CA MET A 362 5.95 7.35 1.36
C MET A 362 7.09 6.36 1.06
N SER A 363 8.03 6.19 1.98
CA SER A 363 9.18 5.29 1.77
C SER A 363 8.72 3.85 1.52
N ALA A 364 9.55 3.01 0.88
CA ALA A 364 9.21 1.60 0.70
C ALA A 364 8.95 0.88 2.04
N ALA A 365 9.68 1.27 3.10
CA ALA A 365 9.46 0.78 4.46
C ALA A 365 8.07 1.15 5.00
N ASN A 366 7.58 2.37 4.73
CA ASN A 366 6.24 2.81 5.13
C ASN A 366 5.14 2.39 4.12
N ALA A 367 5.49 2.11 2.87
CA ALA A 367 4.57 1.66 1.84
C ALA A 367 4.24 0.16 2.02
N ALA A 368 5.24 -0.63 2.40
CA ALA A 368 5.03 -1.96 2.98
C ALA A 368 4.10 -1.89 4.19
N ARG A 369 4.02 -0.73 4.86
CA ARG A 369 3.15 -0.54 6.02
C ARG A 369 1.65 -0.34 5.73
N LEU A 370 1.29 -0.07 4.50
CA LEU A 370 -0.11 0.08 4.11
C LEU A 370 -0.66 -1.12 3.34
N GLY A 371 0.12 -2.19 3.15
CA GLY A 371 -0.33 -3.45 2.55
C GLY A 371 -0.62 -3.38 1.04
N PHE A 372 -1.26 -2.30 0.56
CA PHE A 372 -1.63 -2.13 -0.85
C PHE A 372 -0.55 -1.46 -1.71
N ILE A 373 0.50 -0.89 -1.11
CA ILE A 373 1.58 -0.19 -1.84
C ILE A 373 2.89 -0.98 -1.74
N ILE A 374 2.89 -2.20 -2.25
CA ILE A 374 4.09 -3.03 -2.37
C ILE A 374 4.36 -3.20 -3.87
N GLY A 375 5.48 -2.69 -4.36
CA GLY A 375 5.83 -2.77 -5.76
C GLY A 375 6.94 -1.82 -6.18
N ASP A 376 7.31 -1.88 -7.45
CA ASP A 376 8.16 -0.85 -8.05
C ASP A 376 7.46 0.52 -8.06
N HIS A 377 8.21 1.56 -8.40
CA HIS A 377 7.70 2.92 -8.40
C HIS A 377 6.49 3.14 -9.32
N SER A 378 6.43 2.45 -10.46
CA SER A 378 5.30 2.52 -11.39
C SER A 378 4.04 1.90 -10.80
N VAL A 379 4.15 0.70 -10.22
CA VAL A 379 3.05 0.02 -9.53
C VAL A 379 2.56 0.87 -8.37
N LYS A 380 3.47 1.47 -7.61
CA LYS A 380 3.09 2.39 -6.53
C LYS A 380 2.28 3.59 -7.02
N ILE A 381 2.75 4.29 -8.06
CA ILE A 381 2.02 5.43 -8.63
C ILE A 381 0.65 4.98 -9.15
N ASP A 382 0.60 3.85 -9.85
CA ASP A 382 -0.64 3.28 -10.38
C ASP A 382 -1.64 2.97 -9.26
N THR A 383 -1.20 2.29 -8.19
CA THR A 383 -2.04 2.03 -7.02
C THR A 383 -2.56 3.31 -6.38
N VAL A 384 -1.71 4.34 -6.20
CA VAL A 384 -2.15 5.60 -5.60
C VAL A 384 -3.12 6.36 -6.52
N ASN A 385 -2.91 6.32 -7.84
CA ASN A 385 -3.85 6.89 -8.81
C ASN A 385 -5.22 6.20 -8.71
N LYS A 386 -5.25 4.86 -8.66
CA LYS A 386 -6.48 4.07 -8.48
C LYS A 386 -7.18 4.38 -7.17
N PHE A 387 -6.44 4.42 -6.06
CA PHE A 387 -6.98 4.79 -4.76
C PHE A 387 -7.66 6.17 -4.81
N VAL A 388 -6.99 7.18 -5.36
CA VAL A 388 -7.57 8.52 -5.45
C VAL A 388 -8.76 8.56 -6.42
N ALA A 389 -8.70 7.82 -7.52
CA ALA A 389 -9.79 7.73 -8.49
C ALA A 389 -11.04 7.09 -7.86
N ARG A 390 -10.88 6.05 -7.05
CA ARG A 390 -11.99 5.32 -6.43
C ARG A 390 -12.54 6.02 -5.19
N VAL A 391 -11.67 6.55 -4.34
CA VAL A 391 -12.08 7.16 -3.05
C VAL A 391 -12.50 8.61 -3.20
N PHE A 392 -11.77 9.40 -3.98
CA PHE A 392 -11.98 10.84 -4.10
C PHE A 392 -12.57 11.26 -5.44
N LEU A 393 -12.85 10.30 -6.32
CA LEU A 393 -13.39 10.55 -7.66
C LEU A 393 -12.49 11.53 -8.46
N ARG A 394 -11.16 11.44 -8.26
CA ARG A 394 -10.15 12.20 -9.03
C ARG A 394 -9.22 11.23 -9.74
N GLY A 395 -9.28 11.16 -11.07
CA GLY A 395 -8.45 10.21 -11.80
C GLY A 395 -8.96 9.96 -13.19
N ARG A 396 -8.50 8.87 -13.80
CA ARG A 396 -8.99 8.42 -15.10
C ARG A 396 -10.18 7.50 -14.92
N LEU A 397 -11.03 7.43 -15.93
CA LEU A 397 -12.25 6.63 -15.88
C LEU A 397 -11.94 5.14 -15.65
N GLU A 398 -10.86 4.64 -16.26
CA GLU A 398 -10.39 3.25 -16.15
C GLU A 398 -9.85 2.86 -14.77
N ASP A 399 -9.40 3.85 -13.98
CA ASP A 399 -8.85 3.64 -12.64
C ASP A 399 -9.91 3.78 -11.55
N GLY A 400 -11.08 4.31 -11.92
CA GLY A 400 -12.15 4.72 -11.03
C GLY A 400 -12.98 3.60 -10.44
N SER A 401 -13.97 4.01 -9.67
CA SER A 401 -15.01 3.12 -9.15
C SER A 401 -15.86 2.59 -10.32
N SER A 402 -16.33 1.35 -10.20
CA SER A 402 -17.17 0.74 -11.25
C SER A 402 -18.55 1.41 -11.33
N ILE A 403 -18.96 2.04 -10.23
CA ILE A 403 -20.25 2.70 -10.05
C ILE A 403 -20.08 4.23 -10.05
N PHE A 404 -19.11 4.75 -9.30
CA PHE A 404 -18.86 6.19 -9.16
C PHE A 404 -17.72 6.62 -10.09
N LYS A 405 -18.09 7.13 -11.26
CA LYS A 405 -17.11 7.61 -12.21
C LYS A 405 -16.28 8.77 -11.60
N PRO A 406 -14.97 8.82 -11.84
CA PRO A 406 -14.18 9.97 -11.46
C PRO A 406 -14.66 11.22 -12.20
N ASP A 407 -15.23 12.16 -11.46
CA ASP A 407 -15.78 13.41 -12.01
C ASP A 407 -14.77 14.57 -11.95
N GLY A 408 -13.61 14.36 -11.33
CA GLY A 408 -12.57 15.36 -11.18
C GLY A 408 -11.37 15.21 -12.11
N LYS A 409 -10.66 16.32 -12.32
CA LYS A 409 -9.41 16.33 -13.09
C LYS A 409 -8.41 15.34 -12.49
N PRO A 410 -7.75 14.50 -13.31
CA PRO A 410 -6.66 13.64 -12.85
C PRO A 410 -5.61 14.45 -12.11
N LEU A 411 -5.15 13.95 -10.97
CA LEU A 411 -4.08 14.59 -10.23
C LEU A 411 -2.76 14.47 -10.99
N LYS A 412 -2.04 15.58 -11.08
CA LYS A 412 -0.73 15.60 -11.72
C LYS A 412 0.32 15.04 -10.76
N ILE A 413 1.08 14.04 -11.22
CA ILE A 413 2.26 13.56 -10.52
C ILE A 413 3.24 14.73 -10.38
N PRO A 414 3.67 15.10 -9.16
CA PRO A 414 4.65 16.16 -8.98
C PRO A 414 5.96 15.79 -9.69
N ARG A 415 6.56 16.73 -10.43
CA ARG A 415 7.87 16.53 -11.05
C ARG A 415 8.95 16.14 -10.03
N LEU A 416 8.88 16.70 -8.82
CA LEU A 416 9.73 16.34 -7.70
C LEU A 416 9.57 14.87 -7.29
N ALA A 417 8.35 14.33 -7.31
CA ALA A 417 8.14 12.90 -7.09
C ALA A 417 8.80 12.10 -8.22
N LEU A 418 8.57 12.44 -9.49
CA LEU A 418 9.23 11.77 -10.62
C LEU A 418 10.77 11.81 -10.55
N LYS A 419 11.34 12.93 -10.09
CA LYS A 419 12.79 13.09 -9.90
C LYS A 419 13.33 12.22 -8.76
N ASN A 420 12.65 12.22 -7.61
CA ASN A 420 13.04 11.39 -6.46
C ASN A 420 12.80 9.89 -6.72
N LEU A 421 11.93 9.55 -7.67
CA LEU A 421 11.64 8.17 -8.11
C LEU A 421 12.61 7.68 -9.19
N GLY A 422 13.70 8.41 -9.50
CA GLY A 422 14.73 7.99 -10.45
C GLY A 422 14.28 7.93 -11.92
N THR A 423 13.04 8.33 -12.22
CA THR A 423 12.53 8.37 -13.60
C THR A 423 12.96 9.67 -14.26
N SER A 424 13.88 9.57 -15.23
CA SER A 424 14.24 10.73 -16.06
C SER A 424 12.99 11.27 -16.76
N PRO A 425 12.64 12.56 -16.61
CA PRO A 425 11.43 13.17 -17.18
C PRO A 425 11.29 12.99 -18.70
N ALA A 426 12.37 12.69 -19.41
CA ALA A 426 12.43 12.59 -20.86
C ALA A 426 11.62 11.41 -21.44
N LYS A 427 11.43 10.31 -20.70
CA LYS A 427 10.68 9.15 -21.23
C LYS A 427 9.17 9.31 -21.20
N HIS A 428 8.62 10.07 -20.23
CA HIS A 428 7.17 10.18 -20.04
C HIS A 428 6.51 11.32 -20.85
N ILE A 429 7.28 12.33 -21.26
CA ILE A 429 6.76 13.48 -22.02
C ILE A 429 6.59 13.15 -23.52
N LEU A 430 7.27 12.11 -24.02
CA LEU A 430 7.15 11.71 -25.44
C LEU A 430 5.85 10.97 -25.78
N GLU A 431 5.19 10.34 -24.80
CA GLU A 431 3.98 9.53 -25.06
C GLU A 431 2.66 10.32 -25.02
N THR A 432 2.68 11.60 -24.60
CA THR A 432 1.46 12.41 -24.45
C THR A 432 1.37 13.62 -25.39
N LYS A 433 2.34 13.81 -26.31
CA LYS A 433 2.36 14.91 -27.29
C LYS A 433 2.55 14.42 -28.74
N LYS A 434 1.74 13.46 -29.18
CA LYS A 434 1.46 13.27 -30.62
C LYS A 434 0.01 13.67 -30.92
N GLY A 435 -0.27 14.94 -30.64
CA GLY A 435 -1.37 15.68 -31.23
C GLY A 435 -0.87 16.35 -32.50
N THR A 436 -1.62 16.17 -33.57
CA THR A 436 -1.39 16.53 -34.97
C THR A 436 -0.93 17.98 -35.17
N SER A 437 0.28 18.17 -35.69
CA SER A 437 0.70 19.41 -36.34
C SER A 437 1.30 19.05 -37.68
N VAL A 438 0.68 19.57 -38.73
CA VAL A 438 1.01 19.38 -40.14
C VAL A 438 2.31 20.12 -40.43
N GLU A 439 3.38 19.38 -40.72
CA GLU A 439 4.58 19.92 -41.37
C GLU A 439 4.92 19.05 -42.58
N LYS A 440 5.00 19.71 -43.73
CA LYS A 440 5.14 19.14 -45.07
C LYS A 440 6.49 18.42 -45.22
N ILE A 441 6.46 17.13 -45.55
CA ILE A 441 7.58 16.34 -46.09
C ILE A 441 7.07 15.61 -47.35
N PRO A 442 7.92 15.40 -48.38
CA PRO A 442 7.50 15.21 -49.78
C PRO A 442 6.79 13.88 -50.02
N ALA A 443 6.00 13.87 -51.09
CA ALA A 443 5.26 12.73 -51.60
C ALA A 443 6.11 11.44 -51.67
N VAL A 444 5.91 10.55 -50.70
CA VAL A 444 6.25 9.13 -50.83
C VAL A 444 4.95 8.40 -51.13
N ALA A 445 4.96 7.68 -52.24
CA ALA A 445 3.84 6.93 -52.77
C ALA A 445 3.19 6.06 -51.68
N SER A 446 1.87 6.25 -51.54
CA SER A 446 1.01 5.44 -50.70
C SER A 446 0.98 4.01 -51.24
N GLN A 447 1.74 3.11 -50.63
CA GLN A 447 1.52 1.67 -50.77
C GLN A 447 0.40 1.27 -49.80
N ASN A 448 -0.78 1.08 -50.37
CA ASN A 448 -1.88 0.32 -49.78
C ASN A 448 -1.41 -1.13 -49.55
N ASN A 449 -0.78 -1.40 -48.42
CA ASN A 449 -0.53 -2.77 -47.97
C ASN A 449 -1.80 -3.29 -47.31
N ALA A 450 -2.54 -4.10 -48.04
CA ALA A 450 -3.57 -4.98 -47.49
C ALA A 450 -3.00 -5.74 -46.27
N PRO A 451 -3.82 -6.06 -45.25
CA PRO A 451 -3.36 -6.86 -44.12
C PRO A 451 -2.76 -8.17 -44.64
N SER A 452 -1.45 -8.30 -44.46
CA SER A 452 -0.72 -9.51 -44.81
C SER A 452 -1.28 -10.64 -43.95
N ASN A 453 -2.15 -11.48 -44.52
CA ASN A 453 -2.69 -12.72 -43.97
C ASN A 453 -1.59 -13.80 -43.75
N LYS A 454 -0.41 -13.40 -43.27
CA LYS A 454 0.61 -14.36 -42.84
C LYS A 454 0.15 -14.94 -41.51
N PRO A 455 -0.03 -16.26 -41.41
CA PRO A 455 -0.44 -16.89 -40.16
C PRO A 455 0.58 -16.53 -39.08
N LEU A 456 0.07 -15.98 -37.97
CA LEU A 456 0.88 -15.71 -36.78
C LEU A 456 1.55 -17.01 -36.36
N THR A 457 2.89 -17.02 -36.30
CA THR A 457 3.64 -18.22 -35.96
C THR A 457 4.38 -17.95 -34.66
N PHE A 458 4.04 -18.71 -33.62
CA PHE A 458 4.78 -18.68 -32.36
C PHE A 458 6.15 -19.32 -32.55
N THR A 459 7.20 -18.61 -32.17
CA THR A 459 8.57 -19.13 -32.24
C THR A 459 8.88 -19.92 -30.98
N HIS A 460 9.63 -21.02 -31.14
CA HIS A 460 10.03 -21.89 -30.03
C HIS A 460 11.56 -21.86 -29.86
N PRO A 461 12.13 -20.75 -29.35
CA PRO A 461 13.58 -20.70 -29.12
C PRO A 461 13.98 -21.68 -28.00
N PRO A 462 15.07 -22.44 -28.16
CA PRO A 462 15.61 -23.27 -27.07
C PRO A 462 15.93 -22.45 -25.82
N GLY A 463 15.89 -23.12 -24.65
CA GLY A 463 16.25 -22.53 -23.37
C GLY A 463 15.09 -22.45 -22.37
N ARG A 464 15.25 -21.56 -21.38
CA ARG A 464 14.37 -21.42 -20.22
C ARG A 464 13.53 -20.16 -20.31
N TRP A 465 12.23 -20.33 -20.42
CA TRP A 465 11.27 -19.26 -20.68
C TRP A 465 10.14 -19.26 -19.67
N HIS A 466 9.78 -18.09 -19.14
CA HIS A 466 8.51 -17.91 -18.45
C HIS A 466 7.48 -17.29 -19.38
N ILE A 467 6.24 -17.76 -19.26
CA ILE A 467 5.07 -17.26 -19.99
C ILE A 467 4.08 -16.81 -18.94
N THR A 468 3.78 -15.51 -18.95
CA THR A 468 2.79 -14.92 -18.03
C THR A 468 1.43 -15.00 -18.70
N LEU A 469 0.47 -15.67 -18.07
CA LEU A 469 -0.90 -15.79 -18.59
C LEU A 469 -1.73 -14.57 -18.20
N GLN A 470 -2.55 -14.02 -19.10
CA GLN A 470 -3.54 -13.01 -18.71
C GLN A 470 -4.76 -13.64 -18.02
N HIS A 471 -5.07 -14.89 -18.35
CA HIS A 471 -6.18 -15.64 -17.78
C HIS A 471 -5.73 -17.05 -17.37
N ASP A 472 -6.01 -17.44 -16.13
CA ASP A 472 -5.56 -18.75 -15.62
C ASP A 472 -6.25 -19.94 -16.31
N ALA A 473 -7.45 -19.73 -16.84
CA ALA A 473 -8.17 -20.68 -17.69
C ALA A 473 -7.37 -21.09 -18.93
N ASP A 474 -6.41 -20.27 -19.37
CA ASP A 474 -5.57 -20.55 -20.54
C ASP A 474 -4.40 -21.49 -20.22
N ALA A 475 -4.17 -21.86 -18.95
CA ALA A 475 -3.06 -22.73 -18.58
C ALA A 475 -3.14 -24.12 -19.24
N ILE A 476 -4.30 -24.79 -19.14
CA ILE A 476 -4.49 -26.12 -19.74
C ILE A 476 -4.42 -26.05 -21.27
N PRO A 477 -5.12 -25.11 -21.95
CA PRO A 477 -4.96 -24.90 -23.39
C PRO A 477 -3.51 -24.65 -23.81
N LEU A 478 -2.78 -23.80 -23.09
CA LEU A 478 -1.38 -23.51 -23.39
C LEU A 478 -0.48 -24.73 -23.21
N ILE A 479 -0.66 -25.52 -22.16
CA ILE A 479 0.12 -26.76 -21.95
C ILE A 479 -0.12 -27.72 -23.11
N CYS A 480 -1.38 -27.91 -23.53
CA CYS A 480 -1.72 -28.76 -24.66
C CYS A 480 -1.12 -28.23 -25.96
N TYR A 481 -1.19 -26.92 -26.20
CA TYR A 481 -0.55 -26.26 -27.35
C TYR A 481 0.96 -26.49 -27.38
N LEU A 482 1.66 -26.25 -26.27
CA LEU A 482 3.11 -26.48 -26.19
C LEU A 482 3.45 -27.96 -26.37
N ALA A 483 2.65 -28.87 -25.81
CA ALA A 483 2.82 -30.29 -26.02
C ALA A 483 2.69 -30.66 -27.50
N GLU A 484 1.71 -30.10 -28.23
CA GLU A 484 1.53 -30.24 -29.69
C GLU A 484 2.75 -29.80 -30.51
N LYS A 485 3.50 -28.81 -30.02
CA LYS A 485 4.67 -28.27 -30.73
C LYS A 485 5.98 -28.99 -30.36
N HIS A 486 6.01 -29.68 -29.24
CA HIS A 486 7.19 -30.35 -28.73
C HIS A 486 6.94 -31.85 -28.60
N PRO A 487 7.31 -32.65 -29.62
CA PRO A 487 7.10 -34.09 -29.58
C PRO A 487 7.83 -34.64 -28.36
N LYS A 488 7.05 -35.26 -27.46
CA LYS A 488 7.48 -35.76 -26.16
C LYS A 488 7.75 -34.62 -25.16
N SER A 489 6.71 -34.27 -24.41
CA SER A 489 6.71 -33.20 -23.40
C SER A 489 6.43 -33.74 -22.00
N VAL A 490 7.09 -33.17 -21.00
CA VAL A 490 6.80 -33.43 -19.58
C VAL A 490 6.12 -32.20 -19.00
N CYS A 491 5.00 -32.37 -18.30
CA CYS A 491 4.34 -31.30 -17.57
C CYS A 491 4.36 -31.58 -16.06
N CYS A 492 4.88 -30.63 -15.29
CA CYS A 492 4.88 -30.64 -13.84
C CYS A 492 3.75 -29.75 -13.32
N ILE A 493 2.75 -30.36 -12.66
CA ILE A 493 1.62 -29.65 -12.07
C ILE A 493 1.95 -29.37 -10.60
N SER A 494 2.36 -28.14 -10.32
CA SER A 494 3.00 -27.78 -9.05
C SER A 494 2.07 -27.68 -7.85
N HIS A 495 0.77 -27.53 -8.11
CA HIS A 495 -0.25 -27.41 -7.07
C HIS A 495 -0.94 -28.73 -6.73
N CYS A 496 -0.41 -29.87 -7.17
CA CYS A 496 -0.99 -31.18 -6.88
C CYS A 496 0.03 -32.19 -6.36
N HIS A 497 -0.44 -33.12 -5.53
CA HIS A 497 0.35 -34.27 -5.06
C HIS A 497 0.10 -35.56 -5.86
N ALA A 498 -0.82 -35.52 -6.82
CA ALA A 498 -1.11 -36.57 -7.79
C ALA A 498 -1.61 -35.94 -9.09
N ALA A 499 -0.93 -36.21 -10.21
CA ALA A 499 -1.28 -35.63 -11.50
C ALA A 499 -2.39 -36.41 -12.23
N ASP A 500 -2.67 -37.65 -11.81
CA ASP A 500 -3.70 -38.53 -12.38
C ASP A 500 -5.10 -37.89 -12.41
N SER A 501 -5.42 -37.02 -11.45
CA SER A 501 -6.70 -36.29 -11.39
C SER A 501 -6.93 -35.35 -12.57
N TYR A 502 -5.86 -34.88 -13.21
CA TYR A 502 -5.90 -34.03 -14.41
C TYR A 502 -5.86 -34.85 -15.70
N GLY A 503 -5.52 -36.14 -15.63
CA GLY A 503 -5.25 -36.97 -16.79
C GLY A 503 -6.43 -37.06 -17.76
N ASP A 504 -7.66 -37.21 -17.23
CA ASP A 504 -8.86 -37.28 -18.08
C ASP A 504 -9.06 -35.99 -18.86
N ILE A 505 -8.83 -34.83 -18.23
CA ILE A 505 -8.98 -33.52 -18.88
C ILE A 505 -7.96 -33.38 -20.00
N PHE A 506 -6.69 -33.68 -19.72
CA PHE A 506 -5.64 -33.59 -20.72
C PHE A 506 -5.84 -34.60 -21.85
N ASP A 507 -6.32 -35.83 -21.59
CA ASP A 507 -6.57 -36.82 -22.64
C ASP A 507 -7.67 -36.35 -23.60
N HIS A 508 -8.70 -35.68 -23.10
CA HIS A 508 -9.76 -35.16 -23.96
C HIS A 508 -9.32 -33.94 -24.77
N ILE A 509 -8.43 -33.09 -24.24
CA ILE A 509 -8.01 -31.84 -24.90
C ILE A 509 -6.80 -32.07 -25.83
N SER A 510 -5.81 -32.84 -25.39
CA SER A 510 -4.59 -33.16 -26.13
C SER A 510 -4.88 -33.98 -27.39
N LYS A 511 -3.96 -33.92 -28.37
CA LYS A 511 -3.92 -34.86 -29.51
C LYS A 511 -3.02 -36.07 -29.24
N TYR A 512 -2.18 -35.99 -28.21
CA TYR A 512 -1.20 -37.03 -27.87
C TYR A 512 -1.63 -37.85 -26.68
N GLU A 513 -1.10 -39.07 -26.61
CA GLU A 513 -1.19 -39.95 -25.44
C GLU A 513 -0.73 -39.21 -24.18
N VAL A 514 -1.60 -39.15 -23.17
CA VAL A 514 -1.26 -38.59 -21.86
C VAL A 514 -0.83 -39.70 -20.92
N ILE A 515 0.44 -39.66 -20.51
CA ILE A 515 1.01 -40.59 -19.53
C ILE A 515 0.89 -39.96 -18.15
N ARG A 516 0.20 -40.64 -17.24
CA ARG A 516 -0.19 -40.09 -15.94
C ARG A 516 0.64 -40.72 -14.82
N SER A 517 1.13 -39.91 -13.88
CA SER A 517 1.72 -40.40 -12.63
C SER A 517 0.67 -40.42 -11.50
N LYS A 518 0.59 -41.52 -10.75
CA LYS A 518 -0.28 -41.62 -9.57
C LYS A 518 0.48 -41.21 -8.30
N LYS A 519 -0.22 -41.18 -7.16
CA LYS A 519 0.35 -40.76 -5.85
C LYS A 519 1.49 -41.66 -5.34
N LYS A 520 1.61 -42.91 -5.80
CA LYS A 520 2.59 -43.87 -5.26
C LYS A 520 3.92 -43.75 -6.00
N LYS A 521 5.06 -43.82 -5.30
CA LYS A 521 6.40 -43.67 -5.90
C LYS A 521 6.65 -44.62 -7.09
N HIS A 522 6.24 -45.88 -6.98
CA HIS A 522 6.40 -46.86 -8.08
C HIS A 522 5.67 -46.43 -9.36
N THR A 523 4.55 -45.71 -9.24
CA THR A 523 3.79 -45.23 -10.41
C THR A 523 4.43 -44.02 -11.08
N LEU A 524 5.24 -43.25 -10.36
CA LEU A 524 6.06 -42.19 -10.96
C LEU A 524 7.15 -42.80 -11.83
N GLU A 525 7.87 -43.79 -11.29
CA GLU A 525 8.93 -44.50 -12.01
C GLU A 525 8.37 -45.24 -13.23
N GLU A 526 7.21 -45.87 -13.09
CA GLU A 526 6.51 -46.54 -14.20
C GLU A 526 6.09 -45.56 -15.29
N ALA A 527 5.55 -44.38 -14.92
CA ALA A 527 5.19 -43.34 -15.88
C ALA A 527 6.42 -42.82 -16.63
N LEU A 528 7.51 -42.54 -15.93
CA LEU A 528 8.78 -42.11 -16.53
C LEU A 528 9.40 -43.20 -17.42
N ALA A 529 9.33 -44.46 -16.99
CA ALA A 529 9.81 -45.60 -17.78
C ALA A 529 8.98 -45.78 -19.06
N ARG A 530 7.65 -45.72 -18.96
CA ARG A 530 6.73 -45.78 -20.12
C ARG A 530 7.01 -44.65 -21.09
N PHE A 531 7.13 -43.42 -20.59
CA PHE A 531 7.45 -42.24 -21.40
C PHE A 531 8.84 -42.34 -22.05
N SER A 532 9.80 -42.97 -21.39
CA SER A 532 11.17 -43.13 -21.92
C SER A 532 11.30 -44.28 -22.93
N ARG A 533 10.26 -45.09 -23.17
CA ARG A 533 10.32 -46.19 -24.14
C ARG A 533 10.59 -45.66 -25.55
N PRO A 534 11.46 -46.32 -26.34
CA PRO A 534 11.74 -45.91 -27.72
C PRO A 534 10.51 -45.83 -28.63
N GLY A 535 9.47 -46.63 -28.35
CA GLY A 535 8.23 -46.63 -29.13
C GLY A 535 7.32 -45.41 -28.91
N VAL A 536 7.54 -44.61 -27.87
CA VAL A 536 6.74 -43.40 -27.60
C VAL A 536 7.39 -42.23 -28.34
N GLN A 537 6.92 -41.97 -29.56
CA GLN A 537 7.42 -40.89 -30.42
C GLN A 537 6.84 -39.51 -30.05
N SER A 538 5.60 -39.47 -29.55
CA SER A 538 4.94 -38.26 -29.06
C SER A 538 4.06 -38.60 -27.86
N GLY A 539 3.95 -37.67 -26.91
CA GLY A 539 3.23 -37.91 -25.66
C GLY A 539 3.40 -36.77 -24.68
N LEU A 540 2.42 -36.61 -23.78
CA LEU A 540 2.46 -35.66 -22.67
C LEU A 540 2.52 -36.44 -21.35
N CYS A 541 3.64 -36.35 -20.63
CA CYS A 541 3.78 -36.99 -19.32
C CYS A 541 3.45 -36.01 -18.19
N LEU A 542 2.39 -36.30 -17.43
CA LEU A 542 1.95 -35.48 -16.30
C LEU A 542 2.59 -35.97 -14.99
N LEU A 543 3.37 -35.08 -14.37
CA LEU A 543 4.06 -35.28 -13.12
C LEU A 543 3.51 -34.35 -12.04
N ARG A 544 3.47 -34.86 -10.80
CA ARG A 544 3.19 -34.04 -9.61
C ARG A 544 4.38 -33.14 -9.28
N GLY A 545 4.12 -31.91 -8.84
CA GLY A 545 5.18 -31.00 -8.40
C GLY A 545 5.35 -30.86 -6.88
N ASN A 546 4.41 -31.38 -6.07
CA ASN A 546 4.49 -31.33 -4.61
C ASN A 546 4.42 -32.73 -3.97
N PRO A 547 5.57 -33.41 -3.70
CA PRO A 547 5.59 -34.73 -3.11
C PRO A 547 5.19 -34.67 -1.61
N PRO A 548 4.28 -35.53 -1.13
CA PRO A 548 3.61 -35.27 0.14
C PRO A 548 4.42 -35.48 1.42
N ASN A 549 5.62 -36.11 1.45
CA ASN A 549 6.39 -36.32 2.71
C ASN A 549 7.81 -36.92 2.59
N VAL A 550 8.36 -37.15 1.39
CA VAL A 550 9.70 -37.77 1.24
C VAL A 550 10.41 -37.08 0.09
N ARG A 551 11.72 -36.81 0.21
CA ARG A 551 12.57 -36.42 -0.93
C ARG A 551 12.39 -37.44 -2.04
N ASP A 552 11.56 -37.09 -3.03
CA ASP A 552 11.25 -37.97 -4.14
C ASP A 552 12.45 -37.91 -5.08
N HIS A 553 13.44 -38.74 -4.83
CA HIS A 553 14.53 -38.95 -5.77
C HIS A 553 14.12 -40.11 -6.68
N SER A 554 13.81 -39.78 -7.94
CA SER A 554 13.72 -40.76 -9.01
C SER A 554 15.06 -40.83 -9.72
N SER A 555 15.73 -41.99 -9.66
CA SER A 555 16.95 -42.23 -10.43
C SER A 555 16.65 -42.22 -11.93
N ASN A 556 15.45 -42.65 -12.34
CA ASN A 556 15.08 -42.73 -13.74
C ASN A 556 14.86 -41.37 -14.38
N PHE A 557 14.50 -40.33 -13.59
CA PHE A 557 14.34 -38.98 -14.15
C PHE A 557 15.61 -38.47 -14.84
N LYS A 558 16.80 -38.82 -14.33
CA LYS A 558 18.09 -38.44 -14.95
C LYS A 558 18.24 -38.98 -16.38
N HIS A 559 17.54 -40.06 -16.71
CA HIS A 559 17.57 -40.70 -18.02
C HIS A 559 16.44 -40.21 -18.95
N VAL A 560 15.49 -39.43 -18.45
CA VAL A 560 14.42 -38.87 -19.25
C VAL A 560 15.00 -37.81 -20.18
N LYS A 561 14.72 -37.99 -21.48
CA LYS A 561 14.98 -37.00 -22.54
C LYS A 561 13.65 -36.67 -23.23
N ALA A 562 13.38 -35.38 -23.38
CA ALA A 562 12.15 -34.86 -23.97
C ALA A 562 12.42 -33.52 -24.67
N ALA A 563 11.54 -33.15 -25.60
CA ALA A 563 11.67 -31.89 -26.31
C ALA A 563 11.37 -30.69 -25.39
N ALA A 564 10.43 -30.84 -24.46
CA ALA A 564 10.04 -29.79 -23.53
C ALA A 564 9.74 -30.29 -22.10
N LEU A 565 10.05 -29.44 -21.13
CA LEU A 565 9.57 -29.49 -19.75
C LEU A 565 8.70 -28.26 -19.47
N ILE A 566 7.48 -28.46 -19.01
CA ILE A 566 6.49 -27.40 -18.78
C ILE A 566 6.14 -27.39 -17.30
N TYR A 567 6.42 -26.30 -16.59
CA TYR A 567 5.99 -26.08 -15.22
C TYR A 567 4.68 -25.30 -15.20
N TRP A 568 3.64 -25.89 -14.59
CA TRP A 568 2.41 -25.16 -14.27
C TRP A 568 2.45 -24.74 -12.80
N GLY A 569 2.89 -23.49 -12.57
CA GLY A 569 3.32 -23.02 -11.26
C GLY A 569 4.69 -23.58 -10.84
N LEU A 570 5.21 -23.16 -9.70
CA LEU A 570 6.55 -23.57 -9.23
C LEU A 570 6.49 -24.81 -8.34
N PRO A 571 7.26 -25.90 -8.62
CA PRO A 571 7.23 -27.12 -7.81
C PRO A 571 7.78 -26.87 -6.41
N ALA A 572 7.66 -27.85 -5.50
CA ALA A 572 8.30 -27.77 -4.19
C ALA A 572 9.83 -27.70 -4.32
N HIS A 573 10.51 -26.95 -3.44
CA HIS A 573 11.96 -26.75 -3.50
C HIS A 573 12.76 -28.07 -3.38
N ASP A 574 12.19 -29.06 -2.70
CA ASP A 574 12.76 -30.39 -2.54
C ASP A 574 12.43 -31.35 -3.68
N SER A 575 11.58 -30.95 -4.64
CA SER A 575 11.22 -31.74 -5.82
C SER A 575 12.45 -32.03 -6.69
N PHE A 576 12.54 -33.22 -7.27
CA PHE A 576 13.54 -33.54 -8.29
C PHE A 576 13.33 -32.75 -9.59
N LEU A 577 12.12 -32.22 -9.78
CA LEU A 577 11.75 -31.32 -10.87
C LEU A 577 12.09 -29.87 -10.55
N TRP A 578 12.72 -29.56 -9.41
CA TRP A 578 13.12 -28.20 -9.13
C TRP A 578 14.09 -27.69 -10.22
N PRO A 579 13.94 -26.47 -10.78
CA PRO A 579 14.61 -26.15 -12.04
C PRO A 579 16.14 -26.10 -11.98
N SER A 580 16.75 -25.90 -10.81
CA SER A 580 18.21 -26.00 -10.66
C SER A 580 18.75 -27.43 -10.71
N ARG A 581 17.86 -28.43 -10.64
CA ARG A 581 18.18 -29.87 -10.74
C ARG A 581 17.94 -30.45 -12.13
N VAL A 582 17.36 -29.67 -13.03
CA VAL A 582 17.08 -30.07 -14.41
C VAL A 582 18.15 -29.51 -15.35
N SER A 583 18.69 -30.36 -16.21
CA SER A 583 19.69 -29.99 -17.20
C SER A 583 19.08 -29.71 -18.57
N GLU A 584 19.68 -28.77 -19.32
CA GLU A 584 19.33 -28.49 -20.73
C GLU A 584 19.67 -29.66 -21.66
N VAL A 585 20.53 -30.58 -21.21
CA VAL A 585 20.82 -31.84 -21.92
C VAL A 585 19.61 -32.79 -21.90
N GLN A 586 18.72 -32.66 -20.92
CA GLN A 586 17.51 -33.46 -20.80
C GLN A 586 16.33 -32.85 -21.56
N PHE A 587 16.27 -31.52 -21.63
CA PHE A 587 15.16 -30.76 -22.22
C PHE A 587 15.69 -29.57 -23.01
N THR A 588 15.37 -29.53 -24.31
CA THR A 588 15.73 -28.41 -25.19
C THR A 588 14.94 -27.14 -24.84
N HIS A 589 13.69 -27.30 -24.41
CA HIS A 589 12.81 -26.20 -24.03
C HIS A 589 12.32 -26.40 -22.60
N ILE A 590 12.39 -25.35 -21.78
CA ILE A 590 11.88 -25.37 -20.42
C ILE A 590 10.96 -24.17 -20.26
N TYR A 591 9.66 -24.43 -20.17
CA TYR A 591 8.62 -23.41 -20.02
C TYR A 591 8.14 -23.35 -18.57
N TRP A 592 7.93 -22.16 -18.06
CA TRP A 592 7.27 -21.92 -16.79
C TRP A 592 6.06 -21.03 -17.01
N ILE A 593 4.87 -21.60 -16.80
CA ILE A 593 3.59 -20.93 -16.93
C ILE A 593 3.21 -20.38 -15.57
N ILE A 594 3.02 -19.06 -15.50
CA ILE A 594 2.80 -18.33 -14.27
C ILE A 594 1.65 -17.31 -14.42
N PRO A 595 0.71 -17.28 -13.48
CA PRO A 595 -0.26 -16.18 -13.34
C PRO A 595 0.41 -14.83 -13.01
N PRO A 596 -0.15 -13.68 -13.42
CA PRO A 596 0.49 -12.37 -13.22
C PRO A 596 0.61 -11.97 -11.74
N ASP A 597 -0.42 -12.28 -10.95
CA ASP A 597 -0.49 -12.07 -9.51
C ASP A 597 0.62 -12.84 -8.77
N GLN A 598 0.97 -14.02 -9.28
CA GLN A 598 2.03 -14.85 -8.71
C GLN A 598 3.43 -14.37 -9.10
N LEU A 599 3.61 -13.64 -10.22
CA LEU A 599 4.92 -13.20 -10.70
C LEU A 599 5.69 -12.37 -9.66
N SER A 600 4.99 -11.53 -8.90
CA SER A 600 5.55 -10.70 -7.83
C SER A 600 6.07 -11.53 -6.65
N THR A 601 5.29 -12.54 -6.27
CA THR A 601 5.58 -13.48 -5.18
C THR A 601 6.81 -14.33 -5.50
N PHE A 602 7.01 -14.65 -6.78
CA PHE A 602 8.12 -15.48 -7.23
C PHE A 602 9.42 -14.71 -7.52
N ARG A 603 9.59 -13.49 -7.01
CA ARG A 603 10.89 -12.77 -6.91
C ARG A 603 11.94 -13.46 -6.02
N ASP A 604 11.75 -14.75 -5.77
CA ASP A 604 12.69 -15.72 -5.24
C ASP A 604 14.02 -15.73 -6.06
N PRO A 605 15.11 -16.34 -5.54
CA PRO A 605 16.42 -16.43 -6.21
C PRO A 605 16.40 -17.00 -7.63
N MET A 606 15.30 -17.66 -8.04
CA MET A 606 15.12 -18.24 -9.36
C MET A 606 14.96 -17.20 -10.48
N LEU A 607 14.15 -16.16 -10.25
CA LEU A 607 14.04 -15.03 -11.19
C LEU A 607 15.22 -14.07 -11.01
N ALA A 608 15.67 -13.85 -9.77
CA ALA A 608 16.82 -12.99 -9.49
C ALA A 608 18.14 -13.56 -10.05
N GLY A 609 18.26 -14.90 -10.10
CA GLY A 609 19.38 -15.61 -10.72
C GLY A 609 19.32 -15.66 -12.25
N GLY A 610 18.33 -15.02 -12.87
CA GLY A 610 18.22 -14.92 -14.34
C GLY A 610 17.98 -16.25 -15.06
N GLN A 611 17.51 -17.29 -14.35
CA GLN A 611 17.38 -18.62 -14.95
C GLN A 611 16.23 -18.73 -15.96
N PHE A 612 15.21 -17.87 -15.87
CA PHE A 612 14.07 -17.86 -16.79
C PHE A 612 13.88 -16.47 -17.38
N ARG A 613 13.86 -16.38 -18.72
CA ARG A 613 13.59 -15.13 -19.44
C ARG A 613 12.13 -15.05 -19.87
N GLY A 614 11.59 -13.85 -19.98
CA GLY A 614 10.22 -13.68 -20.52
C GLY A 614 10.18 -14.14 -21.97
N HIS A 615 9.21 -14.98 -22.33
CA HIS A 615 9.06 -15.42 -23.70
C HIS A 615 8.69 -14.23 -24.60
N PRO A 616 9.40 -13.99 -25.72
CA PRO A 616 9.14 -12.82 -26.59
C PRO A 616 7.70 -12.82 -27.13
N ASP A 617 7.17 -14.00 -27.41
CA ASP A 617 5.82 -14.18 -27.97
C ASP A 617 4.73 -14.40 -26.89
N SER A 618 4.97 -14.05 -25.62
CA SER A 618 3.97 -14.26 -24.55
C SER A 618 2.65 -13.53 -24.84
N ASN A 619 2.70 -12.34 -25.44
CA ASN A 619 1.51 -11.57 -25.82
C ASN A 619 0.69 -12.27 -26.90
N LEU A 620 1.34 -13.00 -27.82
CA LEU A 620 0.68 -13.72 -28.89
C LEU A 620 -0.14 -14.89 -28.34
N LEU A 621 0.38 -15.59 -27.34
CA LEU A 621 -0.34 -16.67 -26.65
C LEU A 621 -1.53 -16.15 -25.84
N ASN A 622 -1.42 -14.94 -25.29
CA ASN A 622 -2.49 -14.30 -24.52
C ASN A 622 -3.58 -13.66 -25.38
N ALA A 623 -3.37 -13.50 -26.69
CA ALA A 623 -4.36 -12.93 -27.59
C ALA A 623 -5.71 -13.67 -27.48
N GLN A 624 -6.81 -12.93 -27.54
CA GLN A 624 -8.18 -13.45 -27.50
C GLN A 624 -8.84 -13.35 -28.89
N GLY A 625 -9.95 -14.07 -29.06
CA GLY A 625 -10.74 -14.08 -30.30
C GLY A 625 -10.25 -15.09 -31.35
N ASP A 626 -10.91 -15.08 -32.50
CA ASP A 626 -10.80 -16.12 -33.55
C ASP A 626 -9.39 -16.27 -34.14
N ASN A 627 -8.59 -15.20 -34.08
CA ASN A 627 -7.22 -15.19 -34.58
C ASN A 627 -6.17 -15.64 -33.55
N SER A 628 -6.60 -16.02 -32.34
CA SER A 628 -5.66 -16.49 -31.31
C SER A 628 -5.16 -17.91 -31.60
N LEU A 629 -3.86 -18.12 -31.38
CA LEU A 629 -3.24 -19.44 -31.48
C LEU A 629 -3.85 -20.48 -30.53
N LEU A 630 -4.36 -20.03 -29.39
CA LEU A 630 -4.96 -20.92 -28.40
C LEU A 630 -6.47 -21.13 -28.62
N GLN A 631 -7.13 -20.35 -29.50
CA GLN A 631 -8.59 -20.38 -29.64
C GLN A 631 -9.15 -21.78 -29.91
N PRO A 632 -8.63 -22.58 -30.87
CA PRO A 632 -9.19 -23.91 -31.12
C PRO A 632 -9.09 -24.84 -29.90
N ILE A 633 -8.01 -24.70 -29.11
CA ILE A 633 -7.78 -25.52 -27.93
C ILE A 633 -8.61 -25.01 -26.74
N ARG A 634 -8.82 -23.68 -26.62
CA ARG A 634 -9.74 -23.08 -25.64
C ARG A 634 -11.17 -23.57 -25.83
N GLU A 635 -11.66 -23.61 -27.07
CA GLU A 635 -13.00 -24.13 -27.37
C GLU A 635 -13.14 -25.60 -26.97
N LYS A 636 -12.13 -26.41 -27.29
CA LYS A 636 -12.08 -27.82 -26.87
C LYS A 636 -12.05 -27.96 -25.36
N ALA A 637 -11.22 -27.16 -24.67
CA ALA A 637 -11.14 -27.15 -23.22
C ALA A 637 -12.47 -26.73 -22.58
N ARG A 638 -13.15 -25.72 -23.12
CA ARG A 638 -14.46 -25.26 -22.66
C ARG A 638 -15.50 -26.37 -22.72
N LEU A 639 -15.58 -27.09 -23.84
CA LEU A 639 -16.49 -28.24 -23.99
C LEU A 639 -16.16 -29.35 -23.00
N VAL A 640 -14.87 -29.65 -22.82
CA VAL A 640 -14.43 -30.65 -21.83
C VAL A 640 -14.84 -30.22 -20.43
N PHE A 641 -14.52 -29.00 -20.00
CA PHE A 641 -14.86 -28.48 -18.67
C PHE A 641 -16.36 -28.49 -18.39
N ALA A 642 -17.19 -28.15 -19.38
CA ALA A 642 -18.65 -28.23 -19.26
C ALA A 642 -19.15 -29.68 -19.03
N SER A 643 -18.40 -30.68 -19.51
CA SER A 643 -18.70 -32.11 -19.34
C SER A 643 -17.98 -32.78 -18.16
N VAL A 644 -17.08 -32.07 -17.47
CA VAL A 644 -16.30 -32.65 -16.36
C VAL A 644 -17.25 -33.04 -15.24
N SER A 645 -17.24 -34.33 -14.88
CA SER A 645 -18.07 -34.84 -13.81
C SER A 645 -17.67 -34.25 -12.45
N ARG A 646 -18.65 -34.14 -11.54
CA ARG A 646 -18.39 -33.74 -10.14
C ARG A 646 -17.36 -34.63 -9.46
N THR A 647 -17.28 -35.92 -9.84
CA THR A 647 -16.30 -36.85 -9.26
C THR A 647 -14.87 -36.50 -9.70
N THR A 648 -14.67 -36.06 -10.94
CA THR A 648 -13.38 -35.55 -11.43
C THR A 648 -12.98 -34.28 -10.68
N ILE A 649 -13.89 -33.30 -10.53
CA ILE A 649 -13.62 -32.08 -9.76
C ILE A 649 -13.27 -32.43 -8.30
N SER A 650 -13.98 -33.39 -7.70
CA SER A 650 -13.69 -33.89 -6.35
C SER A 650 -12.30 -34.54 -6.25
N LYS A 651 -11.90 -35.35 -7.24
CA LYS A 651 -10.54 -35.92 -7.29
C LYS A 651 -9.47 -34.84 -7.41
N ILE A 652 -9.71 -33.81 -8.23
CA ILE A 652 -8.80 -32.67 -8.36
C ILE A 652 -8.69 -31.96 -7.01
N SER A 653 -9.82 -31.66 -6.36
CA SER A 653 -9.88 -31.07 -5.02
C SER A 653 -9.05 -31.82 -3.99
N GLN A 654 -9.25 -33.14 -3.92
CA GLN A 654 -8.53 -34.01 -3.01
C GLN A 654 -7.02 -34.05 -3.30
N SER A 655 -6.63 -33.87 -4.56
CA SER A 655 -5.22 -33.85 -4.99
C SER A 655 -4.56 -32.47 -4.91
N TYR A 656 -5.35 -31.40 -4.77
CA TYR A 656 -4.90 -30.02 -4.75
C TYR A 656 -4.19 -29.73 -3.43
N ALA A 657 -2.87 -29.54 -3.53
CA ALA A 657 -1.99 -29.31 -2.40
C ALA A 657 -0.80 -28.48 -2.89
N PRO A 658 -0.94 -27.16 -3.00
CA PRO A 658 0.14 -26.30 -3.44
C PRO A 658 1.29 -26.27 -2.46
N ALA A 659 2.52 -26.40 -2.99
CA ALA A 659 3.75 -26.38 -2.19
C ALA A 659 4.02 -25.01 -1.54
N ARG A 660 3.41 -23.96 -2.08
CA ARG A 660 3.50 -22.60 -1.56
C ARG A 660 2.10 -22.06 -1.28
N PRO A 661 1.90 -21.35 -0.16
CA PRO A 661 0.61 -20.80 0.24
C PRO A 661 0.04 -19.74 -0.72
N HIS A 662 0.83 -19.30 -1.71
CA HIS A 662 0.45 -18.30 -2.71
C HIS A 662 -0.29 -18.86 -3.94
N ALA A 663 -0.63 -20.16 -3.95
CA ALA A 663 -1.57 -20.66 -4.92
C ALA A 663 -3.01 -20.42 -4.43
N TYR A 664 -3.93 -20.19 -5.37
CA TYR A 664 -5.35 -19.96 -5.08
C TYR A 664 -5.93 -20.98 -4.09
N PRO A 665 -6.86 -20.57 -3.21
CA PRO A 665 -7.80 -21.51 -2.62
C PRO A 665 -8.41 -22.39 -3.71
N PHE A 666 -8.65 -23.68 -3.42
CA PHE A 666 -9.14 -24.61 -4.44
C PHE A 666 -10.43 -24.13 -5.14
N SER A 667 -11.33 -23.47 -4.42
CA SER A 667 -12.54 -22.88 -4.99
C SER A 667 -12.25 -21.80 -6.05
N GLU A 668 -11.25 -20.95 -5.80
CA GLU A 668 -10.80 -19.93 -6.75
C GLU A 668 -10.03 -20.56 -7.90
N PHE A 669 -9.26 -21.62 -7.66
CA PHE A 669 -8.64 -22.40 -8.73
C PHE A 669 -9.70 -22.97 -9.68
N VAL A 670 -10.74 -23.63 -9.16
CA VAL A 670 -11.83 -24.16 -9.99
C VAL A 670 -12.52 -23.03 -10.75
N LYS A 671 -12.77 -21.90 -10.08
CA LYS A 671 -13.35 -20.72 -10.73
C LYS A 671 -12.47 -20.21 -11.86
N ASN A 672 -11.25 -19.79 -11.56
CA ASN A 672 -10.39 -19.08 -12.50
C ASN A 672 -9.83 -19.97 -13.61
N VAL A 673 -9.68 -21.28 -13.37
CA VAL A 673 -9.08 -22.23 -14.33
C VAL A 673 -10.13 -23.05 -15.07
N MET A 674 -11.23 -23.45 -14.40
CA MET A 674 -12.17 -24.44 -14.95
C MET A 674 -13.55 -23.86 -15.26
N LEU A 675 -13.98 -22.81 -14.57
CA LEU A 675 -15.31 -22.21 -14.68
C LEU A 675 -15.19 -20.73 -15.03
N ARG A 676 -14.95 -20.43 -16.31
CA ARG A 676 -14.92 -19.04 -16.77
C ARG A 676 -16.34 -18.46 -16.68
N ASP A 677 -16.53 -17.44 -15.85
CA ASP A 677 -17.82 -16.76 -15.63
C ASP A 677 -18.28 -15.89 -16.82
N ASP A 678 -17.44 -15.66 -17.83
CA ASP A 678 -17.74 -14.81 -19.00
C ASP A 678 -18.58 -15.53 -20.09
N CYS A 679 -19.53 -16.39 -19.68
CA CYS A 679 -20.54 -16.98 -20.56
C CYS A 679 -21.94 -16.59 -20.10
#